data_AF-A0A524P1Y8-F1
#
_entry.id   AF-A0A524P1Y8-F1
#
_cell.length_a   1.000
_cell.length_b   1.000
_cell.length_c   1.000
_cell.angle_alpha   90.00
_cell.angle_beta   90.00
_cell.angle_gamma   90.00
#
_symmetry.space_group_name_H-M   'P 1'
#
loop_
_entity.id
_entity.type
_entity.pdbx_description
1 polymer ?
#
loop_
_entity_poly.entity_id
_entity_poly.type
_entity_poly.pdbx_seq_one_letter_code
_entity_poly.pdbx_strand_id
1 'polypeptide(L)'
;MANYGKIVTPISVLVIAVGGGLAGAGDIEPYIFGPVLGVGILLFFIGLSRWVQGKDRKIMGQIVRPKAAARSSTVWALLFFNLTPFVLINNEGLYNFEFPIPFPISILLDESQTSIDRYYPWMLAVFITFHVIWLACLLLSGKFPKMINILTNLVITLSLSFWMAFGSQFLLWTFFEQKINLPIFSELLQYHNVASITDLLVPLVISAGIIIVALIFLLRALRNLQISFANLTVKGSKRIISLVFLIVVYLLAIAPLGIGIYISLQNYSLIASYVNYIGVVFLAIGIFRAATTLLNSAKEMSKQIEAEGDKSVKGISFGIKSAIFVLIFFLAWAPIVLPLVDQGENSKSYSIYNPDWNGWSNFRLELEDAKYEVRSVQSSISTIAQLNSSKHIILVVGGPNLFYNPASEIPFLLTAFNTNFSMMVCDDHGTAGSLLTASFIASLGATGDIGAATPLTFFPNGILIDNESYWENVNPEFPVIQDFSGHEISSGVSKVVLGHATAFLGGEFLSGFGWEYIGQTSGHYSFIDVDGDKKYDQAKDVYPFPSAISGILGDQGGAMGLMGEIVDQGIPLGGYAQTVFSVKEIALNAPTRDQNGTFSSRMFCATDATWLNNELTSVMAFDNMKMGKQVVDWLACGRSPEDTIVIFDEAHIAPDSPTWNLRRTELSSAASFGAVQGYLNWMSTNPILGIVYPLFALQTFRTWIPKEGNKKKMQLKDLEAYERDKARLKFRTSSFFAQKINWYRQHKKYRQALLQLFRRLERKVNRILGDSGDRTLFTLMKFIQQEHGTYYSKDIYARIEKFFEKMFRLKSGKDTIKEEGEFEYLFLEMAWVSDKI
;
A
#
# COMPACT_ATOMS: atom_id res chain seq x y z
N MET A 1 -18.34 -45.87 4.09
CA MET A 1 -17.34 -44.81 3.81
C MET A 1 -16.57 -44.31 5.05
N ALA A 2 -17.13 -44.26 6.27
CA ALA A 2 -16.38 -43.82 7.47
C ALA A 2 -15.18 -44.74 7.86
N ASN A 3 -15.19 -46.01 7.45
CA ASN A 3 -14.07 -46.93 7.66
C ASN A 3 -12.85 -46.58 6.81
N TYR A 4 -13.01 -45.79 5.75
CA TYR A 4 -11.90 -45.45 4.84
C TYR A 4 -10.85 -44.59 5.55
N GLY A 5 -11.23 -43.58 6.33
CA GLY A 5 -10.28 -42.78 7.11
C GLY A 5 -9.60 -43.56 8.24
N LYS A 6 -10.31 -44.51 8.85
CA LYS A 6 -9.75 -45.39 9.90
C LYS A 6 -8.73 -46.39 9.37
N ILE A 7 -8.77 -46.70 8.08
CA ILE A 7 -7.88 -47.67 7.43
C ILE A 7 -6.73 -46.94 6.72
N VAL A 8 -7.02 -45.87 6.00
CA VAL A 8 -6.03 -45.13 5.21
C VAL A 8 -5.06 -44.34 6.10
N THR A 9 -5.49 -43.79 7.23
CA THR A 9 -4.59 -43.01 8.12
C THR A 9 -3.52 -43.88 8.80
N PRO A 10 -3.82 -45.07 9.34
CA PRO A 10 -2.77 -45.96 9.85
C PRO A 10 -1.85 -46.51 8.76
N ILE A 11 -2.39 -46.88 7.59
CA ILE A 11 -1.59 -47.37 6.46
C ILE A 11 -0.61 -46.30 5.98
N SER A 12 -1.04 -45.05 5.94
CA SER A 12 -0.16 -43.95 5.53
C SER A 12 0.90 -43.59 6.56
N VAL A 13 0.59 -43.64 7.86
CA VAL A 13 1.62 -43.54 8.92
C VAL A 13 2.66 -44.65 8.76
N LEU A 14 2.23 -45.87 8.43
CA LEU A 14 3.13 -46.98 8.14
C LEU A 14 4.03 -46.69 6.92
N VAL A 15 3.46 -46.17 5.83
CA VAL A 15 4.23 -45.82 4.61
C VAL A 15 5.21 -44.68 4.88
N ILE A 16 4.84 -43.68 5.70
CA ILE A 16 5.74 -42.61 6.15
C ILE A 16 6.88 -43.21 7.01
N ALA A 17 6.56 -44.10 7.94
CA ALA A 17 7.56 -44.74 8.79
C ALA A 17 8.53 -45.62 7.99
N VAL A 18 8.04 -46.31 6.95
CA VAL A 18 8.89 -47.07 6.02
C VAL A 18 9.78 -46.12 5.22
N GLY A 19 9.23 -45.05 4.62
CA GLY A 19 10.03 -44.06 3.90
C GLY A 19 11.09 -43.38 4.77
N GLY A 20 10.74 -43.03 6.01
CA GLY A 20 11.66 -42.44 6.99
C GLY A 20 12.71 -43.43 7.50
N GLY A 21 12.35 -44.71 7.65
CA GLY A 21 13.29 -45.77 8.00
C GLY A 21 14.28 -46.08 6.88
N LEU A 22 13.84 -46.04 5.61
CA LEU A 22 14.72 -46.16 4.45
C LEU A 22 15.67 -44.96 4.34
N ALA A 23 15.19 -43.74 4.65
CA ALA A 23 16.04 -42.55 4.71
C ALA A 23 17.08 -42.60 5.85
N GLY A 24 16.67 -43.07 7.03
CA GLY A 24 17.56 -43.18 8.20
C GLY A 24 18.59 -44.32 8.11
N ALA A 25 18.47 -45.21 7.13
CA ALA A 25 19.42 -46.30 6.91
C ALA A 25 20.71 -45.85 6.18
N GLY A 26 20.80 -44.59 5.73
CA GLY A 26 22.01 -43.95 5.19
C GLY A 26 22.46 -44.42 3.79
N ASP A 27 22.25 -45.69 3.44
CA ASP A 27 22.79 -46.30 2.21
C ASP A 27 21.81 -46.33 1.03
N ILE A 28 20.61 -45.76 1.17
CA ILE A 28 19.55 -45.85 0.15
C ILE A 28 19.39 -44.51 -0.56
N GLU A 29 19.54 -44.53 -1.88
CA GLU A 29 19.46 -43.33 -2.71
C GLU A 29 18.05 -42.67 -2.61
N PRO A 30 17.97 -41.36 -2.32
CA PRO A 30 16.73 -40.58 -2.19
C PRO A 30 15.65 -40.73 -3.25
N TYR A 31 15.97 -41.03 -4.51
CA TYR A 31 14.93 -41.30 -5.52
C TYR A 31 14.12 -42.58 -5.22
N ILE A 32 14.63 -43.47 -4.38
CA ILE A 32 13.95 -44.71 -3.97
C ILE A 32 12.97 -44.44 -2.83
N PHE A 33 13.39 -43.71 -1.77
CA PHE A 33 12.53 -43.48 -0.61
C PHE A 33 11.66 -42.23 -0.72
N GLY A 34 12.08 -41.22 -1.49
CA GLY A 34 11.36 -39.95 -1.68
C GLY A 34 9.93 -40.12 -2.19
N PRO A 35 9.69 -40.92 -3.25
CA PRO A 35 8.34 -41.23 -3.73
C PRO A 35 7.49 -41.97 -2.68
N VAL A 36 8.10 -42.89 -1.93
CA VAL A 36 7.40 -43.67 -0.87
C VAL A 36 6.95 -42.74 0.25
N LEU A 37 7.83 -41.85 0.72
CA LEU A 37 7.51 -40.86 1.74
C LEU A 37 6.44 -39.89 1.24
N GLY A 38 6.58 -39.39 0.00
CA GLY A 38 5.60 -38.50 -0.65
C GLY A 38 4.21 -39.13 -0.75
N VAL A 39 4.13 -40.40 -1.17
CA VAL A 39 2.87 -41.16 -1.22
C VAL A 39 2.30 -41.39 0.18
N GLY A 40 3.14 -41.71 1.16
CA GLY A 40 2.74 -41.86 2.56
C GLY A 40 2.10 -40.59 3.13
N ILE A 41 2.77 -39.45 2.95
CA ILE A 41 2.27 -38.13 3.37
C ILE A 41 0.95 -37.78 2.68
N LEU A 42 0.87 -38.02 1.36
CA LEU A 42 -0.35 -37.78 0.58
C LEU A 42 -1.52 -38.63 1.10
N LEU A 43 -1.29 -39.92 1.30
CA LEU A 43 -2.30 -40.85 1.83
C LEU A 43 -2.68 -40.50 3.28
N PHE A 44 -1.75 -39.99 4.08
CA PHE A 44 -2.00 -39.54 5.45
C PHE A 44 -2.97 -38.37 5.47
N PHE A 45 -2.73 -37.37 4.63
CA PHE A 45 -3.62 -36.24 4.52
C PHE A 45 -4.99 -36.60 3.95
N ILE A 46 -5.06 -37.52 2.97
CA ILE A 46 -6.33 -38.06 2.47
C ILE A 46 -7.07 -38.81 3.58
N GLY A 47 -6.39 -39.70 4.31
CA GLY A 47 -6.95 -40.47 5.41
C GLY A 47 -7.45 -39.60 6.56
N LEU A 48 -6.63 -38.66 7.01
CA LEU A 48 -6.93 -37.70 8.07
C LEU A 48 -8.12 -36.81 7.68
N SER A 49 -8.18 -36.34 6.44
CA SER A 49 -9.32 -35.56 5.94
C SER A 49 -10.65 -36.31 6.07
N ARG A 50 -10.62 -37.63 5.78
CA ARG A 50 -11.79 -38.51 5.86
C ARG A 50 -12.10 -38.93 7.28
N TRP A 51 -11.10 -39.04 8.15
CA TRP A 51 -11.28 -39.36 9.55
C TRP A 51 -11.91 -38.17 10.32
N VAL A 52 -11.40 -36.96 10.08
CA VAL A 52 -11.89 -35.70 10.66
C VAL A 52 -13.29 -35.33 10.13
N GLN A 53 -13.73 -35.88 8.98
CA GLN A 53 -15.12 -35.68 8.51
C GLN A 53 -16.17 -36.20 9.51
N GLY A 54 -15.87 -37.24 10.29
CA GLY A 54 -16.75 -37.76 11.35
C GLY A 54 -18.12 -38.28 10.87
N LYS A 55 -18.87 -38.97 11.75
CA LYS A 55 -20.29 -39.28 11.50
C LYS A 55 -21.12 -37.99 11.60
N ASP A 56 -22.10 -37.84 10.71
CA ASP A 56 -23.12 -36.79 10.79
C ASP A 56 -23.67 -36.68 12.22
N ARG A 57 -23.33 -35.61 12.94
CA ARG A 57 -23.93 -35.34 14.25
C ARG A 57 -25.24 -34.60 14.00
N LYS A 58 -26.36 -35.26 14.29
CA LYS A 58 -27.65 -34.59 14.43
C LYS A 58 -27.61 -33.79 15.73
N ILE A 59 -27.64 -32.47 15.63
CA ILE A 59 -27.86 -31.58 16.77
C ILE A 59 -29.24 -30.97 16.56
N MET A 60 -30.18 -31.27 17.46
CA MET A 60 -31.59 -30.83 17.37
C MET A 60 -32.30 -31.16 16.04
N GLY A 61 -32.17 -32.39 15.55
CA GLY A 61 -32.93 -32.87 14.39
C GLY A 61 -32.47 -32.35 13.02
N GLN A 62 -31.59 -31.34 12.96
CA GLN A 62 -30.98 -30.88 11.72
C GLN A 62 -29.60 -31.52 11.52
N ILE A 63 -29.37 -32.02 10.30
CA ILE A 63 -28.05 -32.52 9.87
C ILE A 63 -27.17 -31.29 9.65
N VAL A 64 -26.42 -30.90 10.68
CA VAL A 64 -25.42 -29.84 10.56
C VAL A 64 -24.19 -30.46 9.90
N ARG A 65 -24.10 -30.41 8.57
CA ARG A 65 -22.86 -30.75 7.85
C ARG A 65 -21.86 -29.61 8.10
N PRO A 66 -20.75 -29.81 8.83
CA PRO A 66 -19.64 -28.87 8.76
C PRO A 66 -19.20 -28.89 7.30
N LYS A 67 -19.35 -27.78 6.57
CA LYS A 67 -19.09 -27.76 5.12
C LYS A 67 -17.69 -28.32 4.87
N ALA A 68 -17.63 -29.46 4.17
CA ALA A 68 -16.42 -30.20 3.82
C ALA A 68 -15.32 -29.32 3.19
N ALA A 69 -15.69 -28.15 2.65
CA ALA A 69 -14.80 -27.13 2.11
C ALA A 69 -13.77 -26.57 3.13
N ALA A 70 -14.14 -26.35 4.40
CA ALA A 70 -13.22 -25.80 5.41
C ALA A 70 -12.13 -26.82 5.79
N ARG A 71 -12.54 -28.08 5.93
CA ARG A 71 -11.64 -29.20 6.29
C ARG A 71 -10.79 -29.65 5.11
N SER A 72 -11.34 -29.62 3.89
CA SER A 72 -10.60 -29.94 2.65
C SER A 72 -9.58 -28.85 2.30
N SER A 73 -9.89 -27.57 2.48
CA SER A 73 -8.95 -26.47 2.22
C SER A 73 -7.78 -26.46 3.21
N THR A 74 -8.01 -26.84 4.47
CA THR A 74 -6.95 -27.06 5.47
C THR A 74 -5.99 -28.19 5.06
N VAL A 75 -6.55 -29.27 4.50
CA VAL A 75 -5.78 -30.43 4.01
C VAL A 75 -4.99 -30.08 2.74
N TRP A 76 -5.56 -29.27 1.84
CA TRP A 76 -4.83 -28.76 0.67
C TRP A 76 -3.74 -27.75 1.03
N ALA A 77 -3.96 -26.90 2.04
CA ALA A 77 -2.92 -26.03 2.58
C ALA A 77 -1.79 -26.84 3.22
N LEU A 78 -2.10 -27.88 3.99
CA LEU A 78 -1.10 -28.83 4.51
C LEU A 78 -0.37 -29.57 3.38
N LEU A 79 -1.07 -29.98 2.32
CA LEU A 79 -0.47 -30.58 1.13
C LEU A 79 0.48 -29.60 0.43
N PHE A 80 0.08 -28.35 0.21
CA PHE A 80 0.92 -27.34 -0.44
C PHE A 80 2.08 -26.86 0.44
N PHE A 81 1.93 -26.80 1.75
CA PHE A 81 3.02 -26.39 2.66
C PHE A 81 4.01 -27.52 2.91
N ASN A 82 3.57 -28.78 2.87
CA ASN A 82 4.43 -29.93 3.18
C ASN A 82 4.93 -30.69 1.94
N LEU A 83 4.22 -30.72 0.80
CA LEU A 83 4.63 -31.46 -0.42
C LEU A 83 5.41 -30.64 -1.45
N THR A 84 5.21 -29.33 -1.54
CA THR A 84 5.98 -28.48 -2.47
C THR A 84 7.51 -28.61 -2.27
N PRO A 85 8.02 -28.78 -1.04
CA PRO A 85 9.42 -29.12 -0.82
C PRO A 85 9.83 -30.47 -1.45
N PHE A 86 8.98 -31.50 -1.37
CA PHE A 86 9.31 -32.83 -1.92
C PHE A 86 9.36 -32.88 -3.44
N VAL A 87 8.61 -32.02 -4.14
CA VAL A 87 8.73 -31.89 -5.60
C VAL A 87 10.05 -31.20 -5.99
N LEU A 88 10.60 -30.36 -5.11
CA LEU A 88 11.90 -29.71 -5.30
C LEU A 88 13.08 -30.61 -4.88
N ILE A 89 12.87 -31.60 -3.99
CA ILE A 89 13.87 -32.58 -3.50
C ILE A 89 14.43 -33.49 -4.62
N ASN A 90 13.77 -33.60 -5.78
CA ASN A 90 14.25 -34.44 -6.87
C ASN A 90 15.37 -33.80 -7.72
N ASN A 91 15.99 -32.73 -7.20
CA ASN A 91 17.06 -31.98 -7.85
C ASN A 91 18.37 -32.18 -7.08
N GLU A 92 19.45 -32.51 -7.76
CA GLU A 92 20.70 -33.05 -7.17
C GLU A 92 21.33 -32.13 -6.11
N GLY A 93 21.15 -30.81 -6.16
CA GLY A 93 21.74 -29.93 -5.15
C GLY A 93 20.98 -29.80 -3.82
N LEU A 94 19.90 -30.56 -3.59
CA LEU A 94 19.30 -30.73 -2.25
C LEU A 94 19.84 -31.97 -1.50
N TYR A 95 20.66 -32.81 -2.15
CA TYR A 95 21.25 -34.01 -1.52
C TYR A 95 22.29 -33.69 -0.44
N ASN A 96 22.85 -32.48 -0.42
CA ASN A 96 23.92 -32.11 0.52
C ASN A 96 23.42 -31.60 1.87
N PHE A 97 22.11 -31.43 2.07
CA PHE A 97 21.56 -31.30 3.42
C PHE A 97 21.54 -32.68 4.06
N GLU A 98 22.37 -32.92 5.08
CA GLU A 98 22.50 -34.19 5.81
C GLU A 98 21.19 -34.72 6.44
N PHE A 99 20.07 -34.00 6.31
CA PHE A 99 18.75 -34.48 6.71
C PHE A 99 17.68 -34.16 5.64
N PRO A 100 17.02 -35.18 5.04
CA PRO A 100 15.95 -34.99 4.05
C PRO A 100 14.64 -34.66 4.78
N ILE A 101 14.52 -33.45 5.29
CA ILE A 101 13.37 -32.98 6.07
C ILE A 101 12.63 -31.88 5.27
N PRO A 102 11.29 -31.82 5.25
CA PRO A 102 10.54 -30.80 4.50
C PRO A 102 11.07 -29.38 4.70
N PHE A 103 11.11 -28.54 3.65
CA PHE A 103 11.67 -27.16 3.64
C PHE A 103 11.32 -26.30 4.87
N PRO A 104 10.09 -26.29 5.43
CA PRO A 104 9.81 -25.51 6.63
C PRO A 104 10.49 -26.05 7.90
N ILE A 105 10.80 -27.35 7.91
CA ILE A 105 11.44 -28.05 9.02
C ILE A 105 12.96 -28.08 8.82
N SER A 106 13.48 -28.13 7.59
CA SER A 106 14.91 -27.89 7.36
C SER A 106 15.30 -26.46 7.78
N ILE A 107 14.42 -25.48 7.60
CA ILE A 107 14.57 -24.11 8.16
C ILE A 107 14.61 -24.09 9.70
N LEU A 108 13.90 -25.01 10.36
CA LEU A 108 13.88 -25.13 11.83
C LEU A 108 15.09 -25.88 12.40
N LEU A 109 15.76 -26.69 11.58
CA LEU A 109 16.80 -27.62 11.98
C LEU A 109 18.17 -27.30 11.36
N ASP A 110 18.26 -26.23 10.56
CA ASP A 110 19.53 -25.69 10.05
C ASP A 110 20.35 -25.16 11.23
N GLU A 111 21.39 -25.92 11.61
CA GLU A 111 22.32 -25.57 12.68
C GLU A 111 23.09 -24.29 12.39
N SER A 112 23.18 -23.86 11.13
CA SER A 112 23.92 -22.65 10.78
C SER A 112 23.21 -21.39 11.24
N GLN A 113 21.86 -21.35 11.34
CA GLN A 113 20.97 -20.20 11.69
C GLN A 113 21.24 -18.86 10.96
N THR A 114 22.42 -18.63 10.41
CA THR A 114 22.94 -17.33 9.96
C THR A 114 22.26 -16.84 8.72
N SER A 115 21.80 -17.73 7.84
CA SER A 115 21.12 -17.34 6.59
C SER A 115 19.64 -17.01 6.85
N ILE A 116 19.00 -17.77 7.73
CA ILE A 116 17.57 -17.62 8.04
C ILE A 116 17.34 -16.45 8.99
N ASP A 117 18.19 -16.28 10.01
CA ASP A 117 18.12 -15.11 10.88
C ASP A 117 18.48 -13.81 10.15
N ARG A 118 19.36 -13.89 9.13
CA ARG A 118 19.78 -12.74 8.32
C ARG A 118 18.76 -12.33 7.27
N TYR A 119 18.06 -13.27 6.63
CA TYR A 119 17.15 -12.96 5.52
C TYR A 119 15.66 -13.21 5.82
N TYR A 120 15.32 -14.09 6.78
CA TYR A 120 13.95 -14.54 7.05
C TYR A 120 13.58 -14.72 8.54
N PRO A 121 14.00 -13.84 9.47
CA PRO A 121 13.75 -14.04 10.90
C PRO A 121 12.24 -14.08 11.25
N TRP A 122 11.40 -13.48 10.40
CA TRP A 122 9.95 -13.50 10.54
C TRP A 122 9.28 -14.82 10.15
N MET A 123 9.94 -15.64 9.32
CA MET A 123 9.34 -16.87 8.76
C MET A 123 9.07 -17.90 9.85
N LEU A 124 10.00 -18.03 10.80
CA LEU A 124 9.85 -18.89 11.98
C LEU A 124 8.65 -18.47 12.84
N ALA A 125 8.53 -17.18 13.13
CA ALA A 125 7.42 -16.63 13.89
C ALA A 125 6.07 -16.86 13.18
N VAL A 126 6.02 -16.67 11.86
CA VAL A 126 4.83 -16.93 11.04
C VAL A 126 4.49 -18.43 11.02
N PHE A 127 5.48 -19.31 10.91
CA PHE A 127 5.30 -20.76 10.93
C PHE A 127 4.76 -21.26 12.28
N ILE A 128 5.37 -20.84 13.39
CA ILE A 128 4.92 -21.18 14.74
C ILE A 128 3.51 -20.63 14.97
N THR A 129 3.28 -19.35 14.62
CA THR A 129 1.96 -18.71 14.76
C THR A 129 0.91 -19.43 13.93
N PHE A 130 1.21 -19.85 12.71
CA PHE A 130 0.33 -20.66 11.87
C PHE A 130 -0.06 -21.97 12.57
N HIS A 131 0.92 -22.71 13.09
CA HIS A 131 0.66 -24.01 13.73
C HIS A 131 -0.10 -23.87 15.04
N VAL A 132 0.21 -22.86 15.85
CA VAL A 132 -0.52 -22.55 17.09
C VAL A 132 -1.97 -22.16 16.79
N ILE A 133 -2.18 -21.25 15.84
CA ILE A 133 -3.53 -20.83 15.42
C ILE A 133 -4.31 -22.02 14.84
N TRP A 134 -3.65 -22.88 14.07
CA TRP A 134 -4.25 -24.09 13.51
C TRP A 134 -4.65 -25.08 14.60
N LEU A 135 -3.77 -25.36 15.56
CA LEU A 135 -4.04 -26.27 16.68
C LEU A 135 -5.20 -25.74 17.53
N ALA A 136 -5.21 -24.43 17.81
CA ALA A 136 -6.31 -23.75 18.49
C ALA A 136 -7.63 -23.86 17.71
N CYS A 137 -7.61 -23.64 16.39
CA CYS A 137 -8.76 -23.85 15.50
C CYS A 137 -9.29 -25.28 15.57
N LEU A 138 -8.39 -26.27 15.57
CA LEU A 138 -8.74 -27.68 15.61
C LEU A 138 -9.41 -28.05 16.94
N LEU A 139 -8.82 -27.63 18.06
CA LEU A 139 -9.34 -27.88 19.42
C LEU A 139 -10.67 -27.16 19.68
N LEU A 140 -10.84 -25.95 19.16
CA LEU A 140 -12.05 -25.15 19.37
C LEU A 140 -13.17 -25.50 18.37
N SER A 141 -12.89 -26.34 17.35
CA SER A 141 -13.78 -26.60 16.20
C SER A 141 -15.16 -27.14 16.60
N GLY A 142 -15.25 -27.81 17.75
CA GLY A 142 -16.51 -28.28 18.33
C GLY A 142 -17.35 -27.18 18.98
N LYS A 143 -16.73 -26.11 19.50
CA LYS A 143 -17.42 -25.04 20.25
C LYS A 143 -17.82 -23.85 19.38
N PHE A 144 -16.99 -23.46 18.39
CA PHE A 144 -17.21 -22.26 17.58
C PHE A 144 -17.05 -22.50 16.07
N PRO A 145 -17.85 -23.40 15.47
CA PRO A 145 -17.62 -23.88 14.10
C PRO A 145 -17.65 -22.79 13.02
N LYS A 146 -18.44 -21.72 13.21
CA LYS A 146 -18.52 -20.59 12.26
C LYS A 146 -17.28 -19.69 12.33
N MET A 147 -16.83 -19.36 13.54
CA MET A 147 -15.67 -18.49 13.77
C MET A 147 -14.38 -19.17 13.31
N ILE A 148 -14.28 -20.47 13.54
CA ILE A 148 -13.12 -21.26 13.16
C ILE A 148 -13.02 -21.40 11.65
N ASN A 149 -14.14 -21.55 10.95
CA ASN A 149 -14.12 -21.52 9.50
C ASN A 149 -13.58 -20.19 8.94
N ILE A 150 -13.90 -19.05 9.58
CA ILE A 150 -13.29 -17.76 9.19
C ILE A 150 -11.80 -17.75 9.47
N LEU A 151 -11.41 -18.14 10.69
CA LEU A 151 -10.02 -18.07 11.12
C LEU A 151 -9.13 -19.01 10.28
N THR A 152 -9.61 -20.21 9.95
CA THR A 152 -8.94 -21.14 9.06
C THR A 152 -8.86 -20.62 7.63
N ASN A 153 -9.92 -20.02 7.07
CA ASN A 153 -9.84 -19.40 5.75
C ASN A 153 -8.87 -18.20 5.75
N LEU A 154 -8.81 -17.42 6.84
CA LEU A 154 -7.86 -16.33 7.00
C LEU A 154 -6.42 -16.86 6.98
N VAL A 155 -6.14 -17.89 7.78
CA VAL A 155 -4.82 -18.52 7.84
C VAL A 155 -4.40 -19.05 6.47
N ILE A 156 -5.30 -19.72 5.75
CA ILE A 156 -5.04 -20.19 4.39
C ILE A 156 -4.79 -19.01 3.43
N THR A 157 -5.56 -17.93 3.53
CA THR A 157 -5.36 -16.72 2.73
C THR A 157 -3.99 -16.09 3.02
N LEU A 158 -3.61 -15.92 4.29
CA LEU A 158 -2.29 -15.42 4.71
C LEU A 158 -1.17 -16.27 4.11
N SER A 159 -1.27 -17.58 4.29
CA SER A 159 -0.33 -18.58 3.78
C SER A 159 -0.15 -18.51 2.26
N LEU A 160 -1.24 -18.36 1.51
CA LEU A 160 -1.19 -18.23 0.05
C LEU A 160 -0.63 -16.87 -0.39
N SER A 161 -0.90 -15.81 0.37
CA SER A 161 -0.29 -14.49 0.15
C SER A 161 1.23 -14.55 0.31
N PHE A 162 1.74 -15.23 1.34
CA PHE A 162 3.17 -15.46 1.52
C PHE A 162 3.78 -16.29 0.39
N TRP A 163 3.08 -17.34 -0.06
CA TRP A 163 3.54 -18.15 -1.20
C TRP A 163 3.60 -17.36 -2.51
N MET A 164 2.65 -16.45 -2.74
CA MET A 164 2.68 -15.56 -3.90
C MET A 164 3.85 -14.58 -3.82
N ALA A 165 4.12 -14.02 -2.64
CA ALA A 165 5.29 -13.18 -2.41
C ALA A 165 6.60 -13.97 -2.62
N PHE A 166 6.68 -15.20 -2.10
CA PHE A 166 7.82 -16.09 -2.30
C PHE A 166 8.02 -16.43 -3.78
N GLY A 167 6.97 -16.83 -4.50
CA GLY A 167 7.07 -17.13 -5.95
C GLY A 167 7.52 -15.92 -6.76
N SER A 168 7.08 -14.72 -6.37
CA SER A 168 7.53 -13.46 -6.98
C SER A 168 9.00 -13.18 -6.66
N GLN A 169 9.42 -13.37 -5.41
CA GLN A 169 10.82 -13.21 -5.01
C GLN A 169 11.73 -14.23 -5.70
N PHE A 170 11.28 -15.48 -5.80
CA PHE A 170 11.99 -16.55 -6.50
C PHE A 170 12.11 -16.23 -7.99
N LEU A 171 11.06 -15.71 -8.63
CA LEU A 171 11.10 -15.18 -10.00
C LEU A 171 12.14 -14.05 -10.12
N LEU A 172 12.25 -13.15 -9.14
CA LEU A 172 13.25 -12.06 -9.19
C LEU A 172 14.66 -12.61 -9.12
N TRP A 173 14.94 -13.52 -8.18
CA TRP A 173 16.26 -14.11 -8.00
C TRP A 173 16.80 -14.82 -9.22
N THR A 174 15.93 -15.38 -10.08
CA THR A 174 16.39 -16.04 -11.30
C THR A 174 17.14 -15.10 -12.25
N PHE A 175 16.92 -13.80 -12.10
CA PHE A 175 17.50 -12.75 -12.93
C PHE A 175 18.61 -11.92 -12.24
N PHE A 176 18.94 -12.16 -10.98
CA PHE A 176 20.05 -11.45 -10.34
C PHE A 176 21.40 -12.03 -10.78
N GLU A 177 22.34 -11.14 -11.13
CA GLU A 177 23.68 -11.48 -11.64
C GLU A 177 24.64 -11.90 -10.52
N GLN A 178 24.51 -11.32 -9.32
CA GLN A 178 25.24 -11.74 -8.11
C GLN A 178 24.59 -12.96 -7.44
N LYS A 179 24.73 -14.14 -8.06
CA LYS A 179 24.26 -15.43 -7.50
C LYS A 179 25.17 -16.02 -6.42
N ILE A 180 26.31 -15.36 -6.16
CA ILE A 180 27.51 -15.97 -5.56
C ILE A 180 27.34 -16.32 -4.07
N ASN A 181 26.38 -15.72 -3.35
CA ASN A 181 26.25 -15.89 -1.89
C ASN A 181 24.89 -16.42 -1.41
N LEU A 182 24.01 -16.92 -2.29
CA LEU A 182 22.79 -17.60 -1.88
C LEU A 182 23.04 -19.12 -1.94
N PRO A 183 23.15 -19.82 -0.79
CA PRO A 183 23.48 -21.26 -0.73
C PRO A 183 22.55 -22.11 -1.61
N ILE A 184 21.28 -21.71 -1.67
CA ILE A 184 20.24 -22.37 -2.47
C ILE A 184 20.50 -22.26 -3.98
N PHE A 185 21.17 -21.23 -4.50
CA PHE A 185 21.42 -21.08 -5.94
C PHE A 185 22.81 -21.58 -6.35
N SER A 186 23.81 -21.48 -5.47
CA SER A 186 25.15 -22.00 -5.72
C SER A 186 25.17 -23.52 -5.77
N GLU A 187 24.41 -24.20 -4.90
CA GLU A 187 24.42 -25.66 -4.80
C GLU A 187 23.32 -26.34 -5.63
N LEU A 188 22.10 -25.76 -5.70
CA LEU A 188 20.92 -26.42 -6.29
C LEU A 188 20.92 -26.48 -7.82
N LEU A 189 21.72 -25.64 -8.49
CA LEU A 189 21.64 -25.48 -9.94
C LEU A 189 22.99 -25.52 -10.65
N GLN A 190 24.15 -25.48 -9.98
CA GLN A 190 25.46 -25.24 -10.63
C GLN A 190 25.42 -24.02 -11.58
N TYR A 191 24.60 -23.02 -11.26
CA TYR A 191 24.31 -21.85 -12.10
C TYR A 191 25.34 -20.74 -11.86
N HIS A 192 26.60 -20.99 -12.19
CA HIS A 192 27.63 -19.96 -12.12
C HIS A 192 27.72 -19.16 -13.44
N ASN A 193 27.17 -19.68 -14.54
CA ASN A 193 27.17 -19.03 -15.86
C ASN A 193 25.85 -19.28 -16.61
N VAL A 194 24.83 -18.45 -16.41
CA VAL A 194 23.59 -18.50 -17.20
C VAL A 194 23.81 -17.74 -18.50
N ALA A 195 24.24 -18.46 -19.54
CA ALA A 195 24.53 -17.86 -20.84
C ALA A 195 23.33 -17.91 -21.81
N SER A 196 22.29 -18.69 -21.52
CA SER A 196 21.20 -18.95 -22.48
C SER A 196 19.78 -18.77 -21.90
N ILE A 197 18.83 -18.40 -22.76
CA ILE A 197 17.39 -18.30 -22.42
C ILE A 197 16.83 -19.65 -21.97
N THR A 198 17.37 -20.76 -22.49
CA THR A 198 16.97 -22.13 -22.14
C THR A 198 17.23 -22.45 -20.67
N ASP A 199 18.30 -21.89 -20.11
CA ASP A 199 18.63 -22.04 -18.69
C ASP A 199 17.61 -21.28 -17.80
N LEU A 200 17.16 -20.11 -18.25
CA LEU A 200 16.13 -19.35 -17.53
C LEU A 200 14.74 -20.00 -17.56
N LEU A 201 14.47 -20.92 -18.50
CA LEU A 201 13.13 -21.48 -18.73
C LEU A 201 12.59 -22.25 -17.53
N VAL A 202 13.40 -23.14 -16.92
CA VAL A 202 12.95 -24.00 -15.82
C VAL A 202 12.61 -23.17 -14.57
N PRO A 203 13.48 -22.26 -14.09
CA PRO A 203 13.13 -21.39 -12.97
C PRO A 203 11.96 -20.44 -13.25
N LEU A 204 11.82 -19.96 -14.49
CA LEU A 204 10.67 -19.15 -14.91
C LEU A 204 9.35 -19.94 -14.86
N VAL A 205 9.34 -21.18 -15.33
CA VAL A 205 8.14 -22.03 -15.30
C VAL A 205 7.76 -22.39 -13.87
N ILE A 206 8.75 -22.71 -13.02
CA ILE A 206 8.51 -23.01 -11.60
C ILE A 206 7.95 -21.79 -10.87
N SER A 207 8.58 -20.63 -11.03
CA SER A 207 8.18 -19.40 -10.35
C SER A 207 6.80 -18.90 -10.82
N ALA A 208 6.55 -18.88 -12.13
CA ALA A 208 5.24 -18.57 -12.70
C ALA A 208 4.18 -19.59 -12.25
N GLY A 209 4.52 -20.88 -12.19
CA GLY A 209 3.64 -21.94 -11.69
C GLY A 209 3.23 -21.70 -10.24
N ILE A 210 4.19 -21.37 -9.37
CA ILE A 210 3.94 -21.02 -7.97
C ILE A 210 2.99 -19.81 -7.88
N ILE A 211 3.29 -18.73 -8.60
CA ILE A 211 2.49 -17.49 -8.56
C ILE A 211 1.06 -17.74 -9.04
N ILE A 212 0.89 -18.40 -10.18
CA ILE A 212 -0.43 -18.67 -10.78
C ILE A 212 -1.26 -19.56 -9.86
N VAL A 213 -0.67 -20.64 -9.33
CA VAL A 213 -1.39 -21.57 -8.45
C VAL A 213 -1.74 -20.90 -7.13
N ALA A 214 -0.80 -20.16 -6.52
CA ALA A 214 -1.04 -19.38 -5.31
C ALA A 214 -2.18 -18.37 -5.52
N LEU A 215 -2.20 -17.68 -6.65
CA LEU A 215 -3.27 -16.73 -7.01
C LEU A 215 -4.62 -17.41 -7.14
N ILE A 216 -4.73 -18.51 -7.88
CA ILE A 216 -6.00 -19.25 -8.05
C ILE A 216 -6.56 -19.67 -6.69
N PHE A 217 -5.71 -20.23 -5.82
CA PHE A 217 -6.13 -20.65 -4.49
C PHE A 217 -6.45 -19.45 -3.58
N LEU A 218 -5.69 -18.36 -3.68
CA LEU A 218 -5.93 -17.13 -2.90
C LEU A 218 -7.30 -16.54 -3.25
N LEU A 219 -7.60 -16.41 -4.54
CA LEU A 219 -8.89 -15.91 -5.02
C LEU A 219 -10.05 -16.80 -4.55
N ARG A 220 -9.85 -18.12 -4.53
CA ARG A 220 -10.82 -19.08 -3.99
C ARG A 220 -10.99 -18.95 -2.48
N ALA A 221 -9.90 -18.78 -1.74
CA ALA A 221 -9.91 -18.61 -0.28
C ALA A 221 -10.60 -17.31 0.13
N LEU A 222 -10.31 -16.19 -0.54
CA LEU A 222 -10.98 -14.90 -0.34
C LEU A 222 -12.50 -15.00 -0.57
N ARG A 223 -12.92 -15.72 -1.62
CA ARG A 223 -14.35 -16.00 -1.88
C ARG A 223 -14.97 -16.84 -0.76
N ASN A 224 -14.27 -17.85 -0.26
CA ASN A 224 -14.76 -18.68 0.86
C ASN A 224 -14.84 -17.88 2.17
N LEU A 225 -13.91 -16.95 2.38
CA LEU A 225 -13.90 -16.05 3.54
C LEU A 225 -15.13 -15.13 3.49
N GLN A 226 -15.45 -14.53 2.33
CA GLN A 226 -16.70 -13.78 2.13
C GLN A 226 -17.94 -14.62 2.46
N ILE A 227 -18.03 -15.83 1.91
CA ILE A 227 -19.17 -16.73 2.18
C ILE A 227 -19.25 -17.04 3.68
N SER A 228 -18.13 -17.21 4.36
CA SER A 228 -18.09 -17.53 5.79
C SER A 228 -18.63 -16.38 6.64
N PHE A 229 -18.27 -15.14 6.29
CA PHE A 229 -18.80 -13.94 6.95
C PHE A 229 -20.28 -13.66 6.62
N ALA A 230 -20.71 -13.88 5.38
CA ALA A 230 -22.13 -13.73 5.00
C ALA A 230 -23.06 -14.69 5.78
N ASN A 231 -22.52 -15.81 6.27
CA ASN A 231 -23.23 -16.81 7.08
C ASN A 231 -23.18 -16.53 8.60
N LEU A 232 -22.51 -15.45 9.04
CA LEU A 232 -22.42 -15.08 10.44
C LEU A 232 -23.66 -14.31 10.89
N THR A 233 -24.63 -15.07 11.39
CA THR A 233 -25.84 -14.55 12.02
C THR A 233 -25.50 -13.98 13.39
N VAL A 234 -25.22 -12.68 13.49
CA VAL A 234 -24.94 -11.98 14.75
C VAL A 234 -26.09 -11.06 15.09
N LYS A 235 -26.57 -11.06 16.34
CA LYS A 235 -27.64 -10.18 16.84
C LYS A 235 -27.09 -9.14 17.81
N GLY A 236 -27.69 -7.95 17.83
CA GLY A 236 -27.45 -6.90 18.82
C GLY A 236 -26.06 -6.23 18.75
N SER A 237 -25.55 -5.76 19.90
CA SER A 237 -24.28 -5.02 20.04
C SER A 237 -23.04 -5.78 19.56
N LYS A 238 -23.11 -7.11 19.52
CA LYS A 238 -22.05 -7.98 18.98
C LYS A 238 -21.83 -7.81 17.46
N ARG A 239 -22.74 -7.10 16.76
CA ARG A 239 -22.64 -6.80 15.32
C ARG A 239 -21.51 -5.84 14.97
N ILE A 240 -21.34 -4.75 15.72
CA ILE A 240 -20.26 -3.78 15.49
C ILE A 240 -18.91 -4.47 15.69
N ILE A 241 -18.79 -5.26 16.75
CA ILE A 241 -17.61 -6.07 17.03
C ILE A 241 -17.33 -7.05 15.87
N SER A 242 -18.36 -7.64 15.26
CA SER A 242 -18.20 -8.55 14.12
C SER A 242 -17.79 -7.83 12.82
N LEU A 243 -18.22 -6.59 12.61
CA LEU A 243 -17.80 -5.75 11.48
C LEU A 243 -16.34 -5.27 11.65
N VAL A 244 -15.97 -4.85 12.86
CA VAL A 244 -14.58 -4.49 13.19
C VAL A 244 -13.69 -5.73 13.02
N PHE A 245 -14.12 -6.89 13.53
CA PHE A 245 -13.42 -8.15 13.35
C PHE A 245 -13.29 -8.54 11.86
N LEU A 246 -14.33 -8.35 11.04
CA LEU A 246 -14.27 -8.53 9.59
C LEU A 246 -13.18 -7.65 8.95
N ILE A 247 -13.17 -6.35 9.28
CA ILE A 247 -12.19 -5.41 8.72
C ILE A 247 -10.77 -5.82 9.14
N VAL A 248 -10.55 -6.12 10.42
CA VAL A 248 -9.25 -6.57 10.94
C VAL A 248 -8.79 -7.86 10.25
N VAL A 249 -9.68 -8.84 10.07
CA VAL A 249 -9.37 -10.11 9.40
C VAL A 249 -8.96 -9.88 7.94
N TYR A 250 -9.65 -9.01 7.20
CA TYR A 250 -9.25 -8.69 5.82
C TYR A 250 -7.97 -7.85 5.75
N LEU A 251 -7.75 -6.91 6.68
CA LEU A 251 -6.50 -6.16 6.76
C LEU A 251 -5.31 -7.08 7.03
N LEU A 252 -5.45 -8.02 7.97
CA LEU A 252 -4.45 -9.05 8.22
C LEU A 252 -4.21 -9.90 6.98
N ALA A 253 -5.25 -10.34 6.26
CA ALA A 253 -5.11 -11.11 5.02
C ALA A 253 -4.36 -10.35 3.89
N ILE A 254 -4.55 -9.04 3.83
CA ILE A 254 -3.97 -8.14 2.81
C ILE A 254 -2.55 -7.72 3.19
N ALA A 255 -2.23 -7.59 4.48
CA ALA A 255 -0.95 -7.05 4.94
C ALA A 255 0.27 -7.79 4.37
N PRO A 256 0.34 -9.15 4.32
CA PRO A 256 1.46 -9.85 3.70
C PRO A 256 1.61 -9.58 2.20
N LEU A 257 0.50 -9.34 1.48
CA LEU A 257 0.56 -8.96 0.06
C LEU A 257 1.15 -7.55 -0.08
N GLY A 258 0.73 -6.62 0.77
CA GLY A 258 1.28 -5.25 0.80
C GLY A 258 2.76 -5.22 1.18
N ILE A 259 3.16 -6.00 2.19
CA ILE A 259 4.56 -6.19 2.57
C ILE A 259 5.34 -6.87 1.44
N GLY A 260 4.76 -7.86 0.76
CA GLY A 260 5.36 -8.49 -0.41
C GLY A 260 5.63 -7.51 -1.55
N ILE A 261 4.66 -6.65 -1.88
CA ILE A 261 4.84 -5.57 -2.87
C ILE A 261 5.97 -4.64 -2.41
N TYR A 262 5.94 -4.21 -1.14
CA TYR A 262 6.98 -3.34 -0.59
C TYR A 262 8.38 -3.98 -0.69
N ILE A 263 8.55 -5.24 -0.29
CA ILE A 263 9.84 -5.95 -0.38
C ILE A 263 10.27 -6.15 -1.84
N SER A 264 9.35 -6.54 -2.73
CA SER A 264 9.64 -6.66 -4.16
C SER A 264 10.14 -5.33 -4.73
N LEU A 265 9.49 -4.23 -4.36
CA LEU A 265 9.92 -2.90 -4.78
C LEU A 265 11.29 -2.52 -4.22
N GLN A 266 11.61 -2.86 -2.96
CA GLN A 266 12.90 -2.54 -2.34
C GLN A 266 14.09 -3.34 -2.92
N ASN A 267 13.85 -4.47 -3.58
CA ASN A 267 14.90 -5.26 -4.23
C ASN A 267 15.20 -4.72 -5.64
N TYR A 268 16.01 -3.67 -5.70
CA TYR A 268 16.36 -2.94 -6.93
C TYR A 268 17.63 -3.51 -7.60
N SER A 269 17.47 -4.39 -8.59
CA SER A 269 18.45 -4.53 -9.69
C SER A 269 17.80 -4.24 -11.04
N LEU A 270 18.64 -3.93 -12.04
CA LEU A 270 18.24 -3.55 -13.40
C LEU A 270 17.23 -4.50 -14.06
N ILE A 271 17.36 -5.81 -13.83
CA ILE A 271 16.44 -6.82 -14.37
C ILE A 271 15.21 -7.01 -13.45
N ALA A 272 15.37 -6.75 -12.14
CA ALA A 272 14.30 -6.83 -11.16
C ALA A 272 13.17 -5.82 -11.41
N SER A 273 13.44 -4.63 -11.96
CA SER A 273 12.41 -3.62 -12.21
C SER A 273 11.26 -4.15 -13.10
N TYR A 274 11.59 -4.83 -14.20
CA TYR A 274 10.59 -5.36 -15.13
C TYR A 274 9.88 -6.62 -14.60
N VAL A 275 10.61 -7.46 -13.87
CA VAL A 275 10.12 -8.71 -13.30
C VAL A 275 9.27 -8.45 -12.04
N ASN A 276 9.61 -7.41 -11.29
CA ASN A 276 8.83 -6.87 -10.17
C ASN A 276 7.46 -6.45 -10.64
N TYR A 277 7.31 -5.87 -11.83
CA TYR A 277 5.99 -5.49 -12.33
C TYR A 277 5.05 -6.69 -12.49
N ILE A 278 5.55 -7.86 -12.87
CA ILE A 278 4.71 -9.07 -12.99
C ILE A 278 4.24 -9.54 -11.61
N GLY A 279 5.16 -9.65 -10.65
CA GLY A 279 4.84 -10.00 -9.25
C GLY A 279 3.90 -8.98 -8.59
N VAL A 280 4.17 -7.69 -8.76
CA VAL A 280 3.36 -6.57 -8.28
C VAL A 280 1.97 -6.57 -8.90
N VAL A 281 1.83 -6.87 -10.20
CA VAL A 281 0.51 -6.97 -10.86
C VAL A 281 -0.30 -8.10 -10.25
N PHE A 282 0.29 -9.28 -10.01
CA PHE A 282 -0.41 -10.40 -9.38
C PHE A 282 -0.78 -10.13 -7.92
N LEU A 283 0.11 -9.52 -7.15
CA LEU A 283 -0.15 -9.08 -5.78
C LEU A 283 -1.25 -7.99 -5.75
N ALA A 284 -1.22 -7.03 -6.68
CA ALA A 284 -2.24 -5.98 -6.82
C ALA A 284 -3.61 -6.55 -7.21
N ILE A 285 -3.67 -7.56 -8.08
CA ILE A 285 -4.91 -8.30 -8.38
C ILE A 285 -5.43 -8.98 -7.10
N GLY A 286 -4.55 -9.58 -6.30
CA GLY A 286 -4.88 -10.16 -4.99
C GLY A 286 -5.48 -9.15 -4.02
N ILE A 287 -4.83 -7.99 -3.85
CA ILE A 287 -5.28 -6.88 -2.99
C ILE A 287 -6.61 -6.33 -3.48
N PHE A 288 -6.73 -6.02 -4.78
CA PHE A 288 -7.95 -5.51 -5.38
C PHE A 288 -9.12 -6.49 -5.17
N ARG A 289 -8.87 -7.79 -5.33
CA ARG A 289 -9.90 -8.80 -5.06
C ARG A 289 -10.27 -8.85 -3.59
N ALA A 290 -9.29 -8.88 -2.69
CA ALA A 290 -9.54 -8.89 -1.24
C ALA A 290 -10.35 -7.67 -0.79
N ALA A 291 -9.99 -6.48 -1.28
CA ALA A 291 -10.71 -5.23 -1.03
C ALA A 291 -12.14 -5.30 -1.58
N THR A 292 -12.34 -5.66 -2.85
CA THR A 292 -13.70 -5.78 -3.43
C THR A 292 -14.55 -6.82 -2.71
N THR A 293 -13.95 -7.92 -2.25
CA THR A 293 -14.61 -8.96 -1.45
C THR A 293 -14.97 -8.48 -0.04
N LEU A 294 -14.10 -7.71 0.63
CA LEU A 294 -14.43 -7.02 1.89
C LEU A 294 -15.62 -6.07 1.70
N LEU A 295 -15.58 -5.25 0.64
CA LEU A 295 -16.65 -4.32 0.30
C LEU A 295 -17.98 -5.04 0.08
N ASN A 296 -17.97 -6.15 -0.65
CA ASN A 296 -19.17 -6.95 -0.89
C ASN A 296 -19.70 -7.61 0.39
N SER A 297 -18.81 -8.12 1.25
CA SER A 297 -19.17 -8.72 2.54
C SER A 297 -19.82 -7.69 3.47
N ALA A 298 -19.25 -6.49 3.55
CA ALA A 298 -19.82 -5.38 4.32
C ALA A 298 -21.19 -4.94 3.76
N LYS A 299 -21.35 -4.92 2.42
CA LYS A 299 -22.63 -4.61 1.76
C LYS A 299 -23.72 -5.63 2.09
N GLU A 300 -23.38 -6.91 2.03
CA GLU A 300 -24.32 -8.00 2.35
C GLU A 300 -24.74 -7.95 3.82
N MET A 301 -23.80 -7.70 4.73
CA MET A 301 -24.09 -7.52 6.15
C MET A 301 -24.99 -6.30 6.39
N SER A 302 -24.73 -5.17 5.71
CA SER A 302 -25.60 -3.98 5.75
C SER A 302 -27.01 -4.25 5.21
N LYS A 303 -27.15 -5.04 4.13
CA LYS A 303 -28.48 -5.41 3.61
C LYS A 303 -29.25 -6.33 4.55
N GLN A 304 -28.56 -7.25 5.24
CA GLN A 304 -29.17 -8.08 6.27
C GLN A 304 -29.68 -7.22 7.44
N ILE A 305 -28.95 -6.15 7.81
CA ILE A 305 -29.38 -5.18 8.82
C ILE A 305 -30.68 -4.46 8.41
N GLU A 306 -30.77 -4.01 7.15
CA GLU A 306 -31.98 -3.35 6.64
C GLU A 306 -33.19 -4.31 6.57
N ALA A 307 -32.96 -5.58 6.22
CA ALA A 307 -34.01 -6.58 6.09
C ALA A 307 -34.61 -7.04 7.43
N GLU A 308 -33.84 -7.01 8.53
CA GLU A 308 -34.32 -7.42 9.85
C GLU A 308 -35.15 -6.36 10.58
N GLY A 309 -35.38 -5.18 9.98
CA GLY A 309 -36.44 -4.26 10.42
C GLY A 309 -36.24 -3.62 11.79
N ASP A 310 -35.02 -3.62 12.34
CA ASP A 310 -34.73 -2.99 13.62
C ASP A 310 -34.69 -1.46 13.45
N LYS A 311 -35.86 -0.82 13.64
CA LYS A 311 -36.08 0.63 13.53
C LYS A 311 -35.23 1.45 14.53
N SER A 312 -34.52 0.81 15.45
CA SER A 312 -33.76 1.43 16.53
C SER A 312 -32.34 1.91 16.13
N VAL A 313 -31.75 1.41 15.04
CA VAL A 313 -30.41 1.84 14.59
C VAL A 313 -30.52 2.71 13.33
N LYS A 314 -31.15 3.88 13.47
CA LYS A 314 -31.19 4.91 12.42
C LYS A 314 -29.94 5.80 12.38
N GLY A 315 -28.95 5.57 13.25
CA GLY A 315 -27.91 6.56 13.52
C GLY A 315 -26.60 6.43 12.74
N ILE A 316 -26.17 5.23 12.33
CA ILE A 316 -24.81 5.06 11.78
C ILE A 316 -24.84 4.11 10.60
N SER A 317 -25.08 4.63 9.40
CA SER A 317 -24.76 3.94 8.16
C SER A 317 -23.27 4.14 7.88
N PHE A 318 -22.40 3.38 8.57
CA PHE A 318 -20.99 3.32 8.18
C PHE A 318 -20.88 2.50 6.89
N GLY A 319 -21.19 3.16 5.78
CA GLY A 319 -21.23 2.55 4.46
C GLY A 319 -19.83 2.42 3.86
N ILE A 320 -19.73 1.62 2.80
CA ILE A 320 -18.53 1.46 1.96
C ILE A 320 -17.93 2.82 1.55
N LYS A 321 -18.80 3.79 1.23
CA LYS A 321 -18.38 5.15 0.88
C LYS A 321 -17.68 5.84 2.05
N SER A 322 -18.16 5.66 3.27
CA SER A 322 -17.54 6.21 4.48
C SER A 322 -16.20 5.53 4.78
N ALA A 323 -16.08 4.21 4.60
CA ALA A 323 -14.82 3.50 4.82
C ALA A 323 -13.73 3.89 3.79
N ILE A 324 -14.09 3.95 2.50
CA ILE A 324 -13.19 4.41 1.43
C ILE A 324 -12.83 5.89 1.65
N PHE A 325 -13.80 6.72 2.02
CA PHE A 325 -13.53 8.13 2.31
C PHE A 325 -12.62 8.29 3.52
N VAL A 326 -12.80 7.51 4.58
CA VAL A 326 -11.90 7.51 5.75
C VAL A 326 -10.49 7.06 5.36
N LEU A 327 -10.35 6.03 4.52
CA LEU A 327 -9.04 5.59 4.02
C LEU A 327 -8.36 6.67 3.16
N ILE A 328 -9.09 7.23 2.19
CA ILE A 328 -8.59 8.34 1.35
C ILE A 328 -8.26 9.55 2.21
N PHE A 329 -9.08 9.84 3.22
CA PHE A 329 -8.83 10.92 4.18
C PHE A 329 -7.53 10.67 4.94
N PHE A 330 -7.31 9.49 5.52
CA PHE A 330 -6.06 9.18 6.19
C PHE A 330 -4.86 9.23 5.24
N LEU A 331 -4.96 8.72 4.02
CA LEU A 331 -3.87 8.76 3.03
C LEU A 331 -3.57 10.20 2.56
N ALA A 332 -4.61 11.01 2.32
CA ALA A 332 -4.46 12.40 1.88
C ALA A 332 -3.95 13.32 2.99
N TRP A 333 -4.23 13.00 4.25
CA TRP A 333 -3.79 13.76 5.41
C TRP A 333 -2.51 13.20 6.06
N ALA A 334 -2.07 11.99 5.68
CA ALA A 334 -0.80 11.43 6.13
C ALA A 334 0.39 12.39 5.95
N PRO A 335 0.53 13.15 4.85
CA PRO A 335 1.61 14.13 4.69
C PRO A 335 1.59 15.27 5.71
N ILE A 336 0.44 15.54 6.35
CA ILE A 336 0.31 16.57 7.39
C ILE A 336 0.48 15.95 8.78
N VAL A 337 -0.05 14.73 8.97
CA VAL A 337 -0.07 14.05 10.27
C VAL A 337 1.29 13.42 10.60
N LEU A 338 1.98 12.84 9.61
CA LEU A 338 3.26 12.18 9.85
C LEU A 338 4.36 13.16 10.30
N PRO A 339 4.55 14.34 9.67
CA PRO A 339 5.55 15.32 10.14
C PRO A 339 5.31 15.84 11.55
N LEU A 340 4.06 15.80 12.05
CA LEU A 340 3.76 16.18 13.45
C LEU A 340 4.28 15.15 14.45
N VAL A 341 4.56 13.92 14.01
CA VAL A 341 5.04 12.83 14.86
C VAL A 341 6.56 12.77 14.89
N ASP A 342 7.23 12.98 13.75
CA ASP A 342 8.68 12.86 13.60
C ASP A 342 9.40 14.19 13.35
N GLN A 343 8.68 15.31 13.37
CA GLN A 343 9.18 16.67 13.15
C GLN A 343 9.82 16.89 11.77
N GLY A 344 9.64 15.96 10.83
CA GLY A 344 10.28 16.02 9.51
C GLY A 344 11.78 15.73 9.52
N GLU A 345 12.32 15.19 10.61
CA GLU A 345 13.71 14.74 10.67
C GLU A 345 13.93 13.49 9.80
N ASN A 346 15.14 13.36 9.26
CA ASN A 346 15.58 12.23 8.47
C ASN A 346 16.89 11.69 9.06
N SER A 347 17.07 10.37 9.15
CA SER A 347 18.30 9.78 9.72
C SER A 347 19.18 9.09 8.68
N LYS A 348 18.87 9.26 7.39
CA LYS A 348 19.74 8.86 6.28
C LYS A 348 21.06 9.63 6.32
N SER A 349 22.17 8.97 6.03
CA SER A 349 23.43 9.67 5.79
C SER A 349 23.30 10.58 4.58
N TYR A 350 24.08 11.65 4.59
CA TYR A 350 24.13 12.67 3.54
C TYR A 350 22.81 13.43 3.30
N SER A 351 21.75 13.13 4.05
CA SER A 351 20.52 13.89 4.01
C SER A 351 20.74 15.29 4.58
N ILE A 352 20.19 16.30 3.90
CA ILE A 352 20.22 17.69 4.37
C ILE A 352 19.32 17.95 5.59
N TYR A 353 18.47 16.97 5.92
CA TYR A 353 17.59 16.97 7.08
C TYR A 353 18.12 16.12 8.23
N ASN A 354 19.30 15.50 8.06
CA ASN A 354 19.96 14.73 9.10
C ASN A 354 20.90 15.64 9.91
N PRO A 355 20.60 15.91 11.20
CA PRO A 355 21.45 16.71 12.08
C PRO A 355 22.63 15.92 12.68
N ASP A 356 22.64 14.58 12.55
CA ASP A 356 23.72 13.74 13.07
C ASP A 356 25.02 13.94 12.27
N TRP A 357 26.13 13.42 12.80
CA TRP A 357 27.48 13.60 12.26
C TRP A 357 27.63 13.23 10.76
N ASN A 358 26.86 12.27 10.28
CA ASN A 358 26.86 11.75 8.90
C ASN A 358 25.88 12.48 7.96
N GLY A 359 25.13 13.48 8.42
CA GLY A 359 24.20 14.27 7.61
C GLY A 359 24.86 15.47 6.92
N TRP A 360 24.11 16.15 6.05
CA TRP A 360 24.55 17.36 5.31
C TRP A 360 23.83 18.65 5.77
N SER A 361 23.21 18.62 6.95
CA SER A 361 22.41 19.74 7.45
C SER A 361 23.21 21.05 7.63
N ASN A 362 24.48 20.97 8.03
CA ASN A 362 25.36 22.13 8.18
C ASN A 362 25.65 22.77 6.82
N PHE A 363 25.91 21.95 5.80
CA PHE A 363 26.13 22.43 4.44
C PHE A 363 24.89 23.13 3.89
N ARG A 364 23.69 22.57 4.11
CA ARG A 364 22.43 23.25 3.76
C ARG A 364 22.30 24.63 4.40
N LEU A 365 22.55 24.73 5.70
CA LEU A 365 22.43 26.00 6.44
C LEU A 365 23.41 27.05 5.89
N GLU A 366 24.64 26.65 5.58
CA GLU A 366 25.65 27.54 4.99
C GLU A 366 25.27 28.06 3.60
N LEU A 367 24.58 27.24 2.79
CA LEU A 367 24.05 27.68 1.49
C LEU A 367 22.85 28.63 1.65
N GLU A 368 21.94 28.35 2.58
CA GLU A 368 20.81 29.23 2.90
C GLU A 368 21.30 30.59 3.44
N ASP A 369 22.34 30.58 4.28
CA ASP A 369 22.99 31.79 4.79
C ASP A 369 23.67 32.59 3.67
N ALA A 370 24.24 31.90 2.67
CA ALA A 370 24.76 32.48 1.43
C ALA A 370 23.66 32.96 0.44
N LYS A 371 22.38 32.92 0.85
CA LYS A 371 21.21 33.38 0.07
C LYS A 371 20.80 32.48 -1.09
N TYR A 372 21.31 31.26 -1.16
CA TYR A 372 20.79 30.27 -2.11
C TYR A 372 19.40 29.81 -1.70
N GLU A 373 18.55 29.57 -2.69
CA GLU A 373 17.28 28.89 -2.46
C GLU A 373 17.51 27.37 -2.44
N VAL A 374 17.56 26.78 -1.24
CA VAL A 374 17.77 25.35 -1.08
C VAL A 374 16.44 24.58 -1.05
N ARG A 375 16.37 23.50 -1.84
CA ARG A 375 15.21 22.60 -1.93
C ARG A 375 15.67 21.14 -1.91
N SER A 376 14.75 20.21 -1.70
CA SER A 376 15.01 18.77 -1.80
C SER A 376 13.99 18.07 -2.70
N VAL A 377 14.43 17.03 -3.42
CA VAL A 377 13.56 16.12 -4.16
C VAL A 377 13.43 14.80 -3.41
N GLN A 378 12.22 14.47 -2.99
CA GLN A 378 11.90 13.23 -2.24
C GLN A 378 11.26 12.14 -3.11
N SER A 379 10.96 12.41 -4.39
CA SER A 379 10.13 11.53 -5.22
C SER A 379 10.77 11.16 -6.57
N SER A 380 10.88 12.11 -7.49
CA SER A 380 11.56 11.93 -8.77
C SER A 380 12.19 13.24 -9.22
N ILE A 381 13.39 13.13 -9.77
CA ILE A 381 14.16 14.26 -10.30
C ILE A 381 13.43 14.96 -11.45
N SER A 382 12.56 14.23 -12.17
CA SER A 382 11.71 14.81 -13.22
C SER A 382 10.82 15.98 -12.75
N THR A 383 10.54 16.08 -11.45
CA THR A 383 9.79 17.21 -10.87
C THR A 383 10.53 18.55 -10.97
N ILE A 384 11.85 18.54 -11.13
CA ILE A 384 12.68 19.72 -11.36
C ILE A 384 12.25 20.47 -12.63
N ALA A 385 11.73 19.75 -13.64
CA ALA A 385 11.20 20.37 -14.86
C ALA A 385 10.03 21.33 -14.61
N GLN A 386 9.40 21.29 -13.43
CA GLN A 386 8.29 22.18 -13.06
C GLN A 386 8.76 23.49 -12.42
N LEU A 387 10.06 23.61 -12.13
CA LEU A 387 10.63 24.80 -11.52
C LEU A 387 10.78 25.93 -12.55
N ASN A 388 10.99 27.14 -12.04
CA ASN A 388 11.09 28.32 -12.88
C ASN A 388 12.31 28.20 -13.82
N SER A 389 12.05 28.13 -15.12
CA SER A 389 13.06 28.00 -16.17
C SER A 389 13.99 29.22 -16.31
N SER A 390 13.64 30.37 -15.71
CA SER A 390 14.51 31.55 -15.71
C SER A 390 15.68 31.44 -14.71
N LYS A 391 15.49 30.67 -13.63
CA LYS A 391 16.52 30.46 -12.60
C LYS A 391 17.52 29.39 -13.04
N HIS A 392 18.71 29.45 -12.46
CA HIS A 392 19.71 28.40 -12.61
C HIS A 392 19.44 27.30 -11.59
N ILE A 393 19.51 26.06 -12.01
CA ILE A 393 19.21 24.91 -11.17
C ILE A 393 20.49 24.11 -10.97
N ILE A 394 20.85 23.88 -9.71
CA ILE A 394 21.96 23.01 -9.33
C ILE A 394 21.38 21.76 -8.68
N LEU A 395 21.54 20.60 -9.31
CA LEU A 395 21.18 19.31 -8.71
C LEU A 395 22.38 18.75 -7.95
N VAL A 396 22.20 18.47 -6.67
CA VAL A 396 23.21 17.85 -5.80
C VAL A 396 22.80 16.43 -5.48
N VAL A 397 23.64 15.47 -5.86
CA VAL A 397 23.49 14.04 -5.61
C VAL A 397 24.57 13.63 -4.62
N GLY A 398 24.19 13.31 -3.38
CA GLY A 398 25.11 12.90 -2.31
C GLY A 398 24.90 11.45 -1.90
N GLY A 399 25.92 10.61 -2.09
CA GLY A 399 25.93 9.20 -1.71
C GLY A 399 24.76 8.39 -2.27
N PRO A 400 24.48 8.43 -3.60
CA PRO A 400 23.35 7.73 -4.15
C PRO A 400 23.57 6.22 -4.02
N ASN A 401 22.66 5.52 -3.37
CA ASN A 401 22.71 4.06 -3.20
C ASN A 401 21.39 3.39 -3.66
N LEU A 402 20.47 4.17 -4.22
CA LEU A 402 19.29 3.71 -4.94
C LEU A 402 19.47 3.84 -6.45
N PHE A 403 18.73 3.02 -7.18
CA PHE A 403 18.82 2.97 -8.63
C PHE A 403 18.09 4.14 -9.31
N TYR A 404 18.78 4.79 -10.24
CA TYR A 404 18.19 5.79 -11.13
C TYR A 404 17.40 5.14 -12.26
N ASN A 405 16.16 5.56 -12.48
CA ASN A 405 15.31 4.99 -13.52
C ASN A 405 15.77 5.45 -14.93
N PRO A 406 16.33 4.55 -15.76
CA PRO A 406 16.90 4.93 -17.05
C PRO A 406 15.83 5.39 -18.05
N ALA A 407 14.56 5.04 -17.84
CA ALA A 407 13.47 5.42 -18.75
C ALA A 407 12.95 6.85 -18.51
N SER A 408 13.12 7.41 -17.31
CA SER A 408 12.59 8.74 -16.97
C SER A 408 13.65 9.76 -16.57
N GLU A 409 14.71 9.33 -15.87
CA GLU A 409 15.67 10.25 -15.25
C GLU A 409 16.84 10.55 -16.20
N ILE A 410 17.33 9.55 -16.95
CA ILE A 410 18.37 9.77 -17.96
C ILE A 410 17.89 10.73 -19.07
N PRO A 411 16.71 10.54 -19.70
CA PRO A 411 16.21 11.50 -20.69
C PRO A 411 15.97 12.90 -20.10
N PHE A 412 15.56 12.97 -18.83
CA PHE A 412 15.43 14.24 -18.13
C PHE A 412 16.77 14.95 -18.00
N LEU A 413 17.82 14.28 -17.51
CA LEU A 413 19.15 14.88 -17.33
C LEU A 413 19.73 15.38 -18.67
N LEU A 414 19.61 14.58 -19.73
CA LEU A 414 20.06 14.98 -21.08
C LEU A 414 19.34 16.22 -21.59
N THR A 415 18.04 16.35 -21.29
CA THR A 415 17.28 17.54 -21.65
C THR A 415 17.64 18.73 -20.75
N ALA A 416 17.86 18.49 -19.46
CA ALA A 416 18.19 19.51 -18.47
C ALA A 416 19.55 20.16 -18.76
N PHE A 417 20.57 19.40 -19.16
CA PHE A 417 21.89 19.96 -19.52
C PHE A 417 21.85 20.93 -20.71
N ASN A 418 20.76 20.94 -21.50
CA ASN A 418 20.51 21.92 -22.56
C ASN A 418 19.74 23.17 -22.05
N THR A 419 19.73 23.38 -20.73
CA THR A 419 19.11 24.52 -20.04
C THR A 419 20.07 25.06 -18.98
N ASN A 420 19.66 26.05 -18.18
CA ASN A 420 20.45 26.60 -17.07
C ASN A 420 20.50 25.61 -15.90
N PHE A 421 21.19 24.50 -16.10
CA PHE A 421 21.22 23.36 -15.20
C PHE A 421 22.66 22.90 -14.98
N SER A 422 23.06 22.73 -13.73
CA SER A 422 24.36 22.20 -13.34
C SER A 422 24.19 21.08 -12.33
N MET A 423 25.20 20.23 -12.19
CA MET A 423 25.10 19.02 -11.38
C MET A 423 26.34 18.82 -10.53
N MET A 424 26.13 18.47 -9.26
CA MET A 424 27.13 18.05 -8.31
C MET A 424 26.88 16.60 -7.96
N VAL A 425 27.86 15.73 -8.14
CA VAL A 425 27.77 14.30 -7.81
C VAL A 425 28.85 13.96 -6.81
N CYS A 426 28.47 13.48 -5.63
CA CYS A 426 29.38 12.97 -4.62
C CYS A 426 29.04 11.50 -4.41
N ASP A 427 29.87 10.60 -4.94
CA ASP A 427 29.65 9.15 -4.79
C ASP A 427 30.12 8.66 -3.42
N ASP A 428 29.58 7.54 -2.94
CA ASP A 428 30.01 6.88 -1.69
C ASP A 428 29.92 5.36 -1.87
N HIS A 429 30.75 4.83 -2.77
CA HIS A 429 30.66 3.44 -3.27
C HIS A 429 29.25 3.09 -3.78
N GLY A 430 28.59 4.07 -4.39
CA GLY A 430 27.17 4.06 -4.67
C GLY A 430 26.81 3.70 -6.11
N THR A 431 25.62 4.11 -6.55
CA THR A 431 25.10 3.91 -7.90
C THR A 431 25.45 5.06 -8.85
N ALA A 432 26.21 6.08 -8.40
CA ALA A 432 26.53 7.25 -9.22
C ALA A 432 27.24 6.87 -10.53
N GLY A 433 28.16 5.89 -10.49
CA GLY A 433 28.83 5.37 -11.68
C GLY A 433 27.88 4.83 -12.73
N SER A 434 26.82 4.13 -12.31
CA SER A 434 25.79 3.61 -13.22
C SER A 434 24.99 4.73 -13.90
N LEU A 435 24.65 5.78 -13.15
CA LEU A 435 23.96 6.96 -13.67
C LEU A 435 24.79 7.69 -14.73
N LEU A 436 26.07 7.96 -14.42
CA LEU A 436 26.97 8.68 -15.31
C LEU A 436 27.28 7.85 -16.56
N THR A 437 27.48 6.54 -16.42
CA THR A 437 27.69 5.63 -17.55
C THR A 437 26.47 5.58 -18.47
N ALA A 438 25.26 5.45 -17.92
CA ALA A 438 24.03 5.46 -18.72
C ALA A 438 23.80 6.81 -19.41
N SER A 439 24.14 7.92 -18.74
CA SER A 439 24.05 9.27 -19.30
C SER A 439 25.06 9.47 -20.43
N PHE A 440 26.29 8.99 -20.27
CA PHE A 440 27.31 8.99 -21.34
C PHE A 440 26.83 8.22 -22.56
N ILE A 441 26.41 6.96 -22.42
CA ILE A 441 25.95 6.13 -23.56
C ILE A 441 24.78 6.81 -24.29
N ALA A 442 23.82 7.33 -23.53
CA ALA A 442 22.64 7.98 -24.11
C ALA A 442 22.97 9.33 -24.78
N SER A 443 23.87 10.12 -24.19
CA SER A 443 24.35 11.38 -24.79
C SER A 443 25.18 11.14 -26.05
N LEU A 444 26.07 10.15 -26.04
CA LEU A 444 26.88 9.76 -27.20
C LEU A 444 25.99 9.31 -28.36
N GLY A 445 24.94 8.53 -28.08
CA GLY A 445 23.96 8.14 -29.09
C GLY A 445 23.16 9.31 -29.67
N ALA A 446 23.01 10.41 -28.92
CA ALA A 446 22.28 11.60 -29.34
C ALA A 446 23.15 12.62 -30.09
N THR A 447 24.41 12.81 -29.67
CA THR A 447 25.34 13.79 -30.25
C THR A 447 26.20 13.22 -31.35
N GLY A 448 26.55 11.92 -31.28
CA GLY A 448 27.54 11.29 -32.15
C GLY A 448 28.98 11.80 -31.94
N ASP A 449 29.22 12.62 -30.91
CA ASP A 449 30.50 13.23 -30.59
C ASP A 449 30.83 12.99 -29.11
N ILE A 450 31.97 12.35 -28.86
CA ILE A 450 32.49 12.03 -27.53
C ILE A 450 32.84 13.31 -26.75
N GLY A 451 33.32 14.35 -27.42
CA GLY A 451 33.70 15.62 -26.77
C GLY A 451 32.49 16.42 -26.26
N ALA A 452 31.32 16.21 -26.86
CA ALA A 452 30.06 16.83 -26.51
C ALA A 452 29.14 15.92 -25.66
N ALA A 453 29.54 14.68 -25.40
CA ALA A 453 28.82 13.75 -24.55
C ALA A 453 28.98 14.10 -23.06
N THR A 454 28.02 13.68 -22.23
CA THR A 454 28.16 13.74 -20.76
C THR A 454 29.37 12.91 -20.36
N PRO A 455 30.31 13.41 -19.55
CA PRO A 455 31.61 12.76 -19.37
C PRO A 455 31.49 11.36 -18.73
N LEU A 456 32.30 10.42 -19.20
CA LEU A 456 32.32 9.03 -18.72
C LEU A 456 33.16 8.95 -17.44
N THR A 457 32.65 8.24 -16.44
CA THR A 457 33.28 8.15 -15.12
C THR A 457 33.28 6.71 -14.64
N PHE A 458 34.37 6.30 -14.03
CA PHE A 458 34.53 4.98 -13.43
C PHE A 458 34.90 5.13 -11.96
N PHE A 459 34.10 4.52 -11.09
CA PHE A 459 34.36 4.42 -9.66
C PHE A 459 34.74 2.97 -9.35
N PRO A 460 35.99 2.71 -8.97
CA PRO A 460 36.40 1.41 -8.47
C PRO A 460 35.71 1.08 -7.15
N ASN A 461 35.33 -0.19 -6.98
CA ASN A 461 34.74 -0.70 -5.75
C ASN A 461 35.86 -1.03 -4.75
N GLY A 462 36.31 -0.03 -3.99
CA GLY A 462 37.31 -0.21 -2.94
C GLY A 462 37.58 1.11 -2.22
N ILE A 463 38.27 1.05 -1.09
CA ILE A 463 38.55 2.21 -0.23
C ILE A 463 39.89 2.81 -0.61
N LEU A 464 39.91 4.12 -0.84
CA LEU A 464 41.12 4.88 -1.09
C LEU A 464 41.93 5.02 0.20
N ILE A 465 43.17 4.55 0.14
CA ILE A 465 44.15 4.64 1.21
C ILE A 465 45.28 5.56 0.74
N ASP A 466 45.60 6.59 1.52
CA ASP A 466 46.78 7.43 1.34
C ASP A 466 47.71 7.27 2.54
N ASN A 467 48.89 6.67 2.33
CA ASN A 467 49.86 6.43 3.40
C ASN A 467 50.78 7.61 3.70
N GLU A 468 50.74 8.68 2.90
CA GLU A 468 51.61 9.85 3.06
C GLU A 468 50.81 11.07 3.54
N SER A 469 49.63 11.33 2.98
CA SER A 469 48.77 12.44 3.38
C SER A 469 47.39 11.97 3.85
N TYR A 470 47.28 11.72 5.16
CA TYR A 470 46.03 11.31 5.81
C TYR A 470 45.83 12.05 7.13
N TRP A 471 44.62 11.94 7.69
CA TRP A 471 44.32 12.51 8.99
C TRP A 471 45.03 11.69 10.09
N GLU A 472 46.20 12.15 10.53
CA GLU A 472 47.14 11.45 11.43
C GLU A 472 46.51 10.80 12.67
N ASN A 473 45.41 11.36 13.19
CA ASN A 473 44.74 10.89 14.40
C ASN A 473 43.63 9.85 14.15
N VAL A 474 43.37 9.48 12.90
CA VAL A 474 42.28 8.57 12.51
C VAL A 474 42.83 7.31 11.85
N ASN A 475 43.14 7.37 10.55
CA ASN A 475 43.56 6.23 9.72
C ASN A 475 43.96 6.74 8.31
N PRO A 476 44.92 6.12 7.62
CA PRO A 476 45.14 6.24 6.16
C PRO A 476 43.91 6.17 5.24
N GLU A 477 42.79 5.59 5.69
CA GLU A 477 41.48 5.61 5.01
C GLU A 477 40.80 6.99 4.98
N PHE A 478 41.37 8.00 5.66
CA PHE A 478 40.89 9.38 5.64
C PHE A 478 41.93 10.28 4.96
N PRO A 479 42.06 10.20 3.62
CA PRO A 479 43.09 10.93 2.90
C PRO A 479 42.85 12.45 3.00
N VAL A 480 43.94 13.20 3.13
CA VAL A 480 43.94 14.66 3.17
C VAL A 480 44.51 15.17 1.86
N ILE A 481 43.63 15.75 1.04
CA ILE A 481 43.94 16.29 -0.26
C ILE A 481 44.59 17.67 -0.10
N GLN A 482 45.81 17.78 -0.59
CA GLN A 482 46.61 19.02 -0.56
C GLN A 482 47.10 19.42 -1.95
N ASP A 483 47.11 18.48 -2.90
CA ASP A 483 47.47 18.74 -4.28
C ASP A 483 46.21 19.09 -5.08
N PHE A 484 46.05 20.38 -5.36
CA PHE A 484 44.95 20.93 -6.12
C PHE A 484 45.46 21.56 -7.42
N SER A 485 44.73 21.32 -8.52
CA SER A 485 44.98 22.05 -9.77
C SER A 485 44.57 23.52 -9.62
N GLY A 486 45.19 24.40 -10.42
CA GLY A 486 44.88 25.82 -10.40
C GLY A 486 43.49 26.11 -10.98
N HIS A 487 42.46 26.15 -10.14
CA HIS A 487 41.07 26.35 -10.53
C HIS A 487 40.34 27.27 -9.53
N GLU A 488 39.23 27.89 -9.95
CA GLU A 488 38.46 28.81 -9.08
C GLU A 488 37.94 28.12 -7.82
N ILE A 489 37.59 26.83 -7.93
CA ILE A 489 37.12 25.98 -6.82
C ILE A 489 38.19 25.75 -5.76
N SER A 490 39.46 25.62 -6.15
CA SER A 490 40.58 25.37 -5.22
C SER A 490 41.19 26.67 -4.68
N SER A 491 40.67 27.84 -5.05
CA SER A 491 41.23 29.13 -4.69
C SER A 491 41.21 29.36 -3.17
N GLY A 492 42.40 29.34 -2.57
CA GLY A 492 42.56 29.49 -1.12
C GLY A 492 42.10 28.27 -0.31
N VAL A 493 41.89 27.12 -0.95
CA VAL A 493 41.70 25.82 -0.30
C VAL A 493 43.09 25.21 -0.11
N SER A 494 43.43 24.84 1.12
CA SER A 494 44.75 24.30 1.46
C SER A 494 44.70 22.80 1.74
N LYS A 495 43.66 22.34 2.45
CA LYS A 495 43.51 20.94 2.86
C LYS A 495 42.05 20.56 2.87
N VAL A 496 41.70 19.46 2.21
CA VAL A 496 40.36 18.86 2.29
C VAL A 496 40.50 17.42 2.70
N VAL A 497 39.77 17.01 3.75
CA VAL A 497 39.76 15.63 4.21
C VAL A 497 38.60 14.87 3.59
N LEU A 498 38.84 13.64 3.17
CA LEU A 498 37.81 12.70 2.75
C LEU A 498 37.61 11.64 3.83
N GLY A 499 36.46 10.99 3.84
CA GLY A 499 36.23 9.75 4.60
C GLY A 499 36.65 8.53 3.79
N HIS A 500 35.87 7.45 3.88
CA HIS A 500 36.05 6.21 3.12
C HIS A 500 35.78 6.44 1.62
N ALA A 501 36.61 7.25 0.98
CA ALA A 501 36.47 7.61 -0.41
C ALA A 501 36.84 6.45 -1.33
N THR A 502 36.39 6.51 -2.57
CA THR A 502 37.10 5.83 -3.69
C THR A 502 37.93 6.88 -4.44
N ALA A 503 38.37 6.56 -5.65
CA ALA A 503 38.95 7.52 -6.57
C ALA A 503 38.37 7.38 -7.98
N PHE A 504 38.62 8.36 -8.82
CA PHE A 504 38.35 8.25 -10.24
C PHE A 504 39.42 7.37 -10.90
N LEU A 505 38.99 6.50 -11.81
CA LEU A 505 39.92 5.66 -12.55
C LEU A 505 40.88 6.49 -13.43
N GLY A 506 42.17 6.47 -13.08
CA GLY A 506 43.25 6.68 -14.04
C GLY A 506 43.82 8.09 -14.21
N GLY A 507 43.76 9.02 -13.26
CA GLY A 507 44.58 10.26 -13.34
C GLY A 507 44.47 11.00 -14.69
N GLU A 508 45.56 11.05 -15.48
CA GLU A 508 45.58 11.63 -16.83
C GLU A 508 44.57 10.99 -17.81
N PHE A 509 44.20 9.72 -17.63
CA PHE A 509 43.17 9.05 -18.43
C PHE A 509 41.78 9.69 -18.28
N LEU A 510 41.48 10.35 -17.16
CA LEU A 510 40.20 11.06 -16.96
C LEU A 510 40.01 12.21 -17.95
N SER A 511 41.10 12.87 -18.33
CA SER A 511 41.08 13.94 -19.32
C SER A 511 40.63 13.46 -20.70
N GLY A 512 40.96 12.22 -21.07
CA GLY A 512 40.51 11.59 -22.30
C GLY A 512 39.00 11.34 -22.36
N PHE A 513 38.34 11.20 -21.20
CA PHE A 513 36.89 11.06 -21.07
C PHE A 513 36.17 12.40 -20.83
N GLY A 514 36.92 13.49 -20.95
CA GLY A 514 36.41 14.85 -20.92
C GLY A 514 36.40 15.50 -19.54
N TRP A 515 36.98 14.90 -18.49
CA TRP A 515 37.07 15.49 -17.16
C TRP A 515 38.33 16.34 -16.98
N GLU A 516 38.22 17.43 -16.22
CA GLU A 516 39.36 18.16 -15.68
C GLU A 516 39.49 17.82 -14.19
N TYR A 517 40.66 17.40 -13.73
CA TYR A 517 40.86 17.08 -12.33
C TYR A 517 41.10 18.35 -11.50
N ILE A 518 40.58 18.37 -10.28
CA ILE A 518 40.70 19.49 -9.34
C ILE A 518 41.58 19.13 -8.14
N GLY A 519 41.54 17.89 -7.68
CA GLY A 519 42.33 17.45 -6.54
C GLY A 519 42.67 15.97 -6.60
N GLN A 520 43.87 15.65 -6.11
CA GLN A 520 44.43 14.30 -6.09
C GLN A 520 45.20 14.03 -4.80
N THR A 521 45.41 12.75 -4.51
CA THR A 521 46.19 12.27 -3.37
C THR A 521 47.69 12.49 -3.55
N SER A 522 48.48 12.18 -2.51
CA SER A 522 49.89 12.59 -2.40
C SER A 522 50.86 11.98 -3.44
N GLY A 523 50.45 10.99 -4.23
CA GLY A 523 51.28 10.37 -5.26
C GLY A 523 51.30 8.84 -5.19
N HIS A 524 52.49 8.25 -5.29
CA HIS A 524 52.69 6.79 -5.38
C HIS A 524 52.32 6.01 -4.10
N TYR A 525 52.10 6.69 -2.98
CA TYR A 525 51.73 6.09 -1.70
C TYR A 525 50.23 5.86 -1.54
N SER A 526 49.44 6.25 -2.54
CA SER A 526 48.00 6.07 -2.58
C SER A 526 47.58 4.91 -3.45
N PHE A 527 46.58 4.16 -3.00
CA PHE A 527 45.97 3.07 -3.73
C PHE A 527 44.53 2.84 -3.27
N ILE A 528 43.73 2.16 -4.08
CA ILE A 528 42.37 1.76 -3.73
C ILE A 528 42.41 0.28 -3.36
N ASP A 529 42.08 0.00 -2.10
CA ASP A 529 42.01 -1.35 -1.54
C ASP A 529 40.65 -1.97 -1.87
N VAL A 530 40.66 -2.95 -2.78
CA VAL A 530 39.45 -3.64 -3.25
C VAL A 530 39.12 -4.86 -2.38
N ASP A 531 40.13 -5.53 -1.82
CA ASP A 531 39.96 -6.78 -1.06
C ASP A 531 39.87 -6.58 0.46
N GLY A 532 40.15 -5.37 0.94
CA GLY A 532 40.01 -4.95 2.34
C GLY A 532 41.19 -5.36 3.22
N ASP A 533 42.32 -5.78 2.64
CA ASP A 533 43.51 -6.22 3.39
C ASP A 533 44.47 -5.08 3.78
N LYS A 534 44.14 -3.85 3.35
CA LYS A 534 44.88 -2.59 3.56
C LYS A 534 46.28 -2.59 2.99
N LYS A 535 46.54 -3.41 1.97
CA LYS A 535 47.84 -3.48 1.28
C LYS A 535 47.60 -3.45 -0.21
N TYR A 536 48.46 -2.72 -0.90
CA TYR A 536 48.43 -2.72 -2.35
C TYR A 536 48.98 -4.03 -2.91
N ASP A 537 48.13 -4.76 -3.65
CA ASP A 537 48.51 -5.91 -4.47
C ASP A 537 48.05 -5.66 -5.92
N GLN A 538 48.99 -5.39 -6.82
CA GLN A 538 48.70 -5.12 -8.23
C GLN A 538 47.93 -6.26 -8.93
N ALA A 539 47.97 -7.50 -8.42
CA ALA A 539 47.21 -8.60 -9.02
C ALA A 539 45.74 -8.63 -8.58
N LYS A 540 45.41 -7.98 -7.46
CA LYS A 540 44.06 -7.98 -6.85
C LYS A 540 43.38 -6.62 -6.92
N ASP A 541 44.13 -5.55 -6.69
CA ASP A 541 43.67 -4.15 -6.73
C ASP A 541 43.71 -3.63 -8.18
N VAL A 542 42.84 -4.22 -8.99
CA VAL A 542 42.66 -3.89 -10.40
C VAL A 542 41.20 -3.60 -10.70
N TYR A 543 40.97 -2.62 -11.57
CA TYR A 543 39.64 -2.33 -12.10
C TYR A 543 39.41 -3.08 -13.41
N PRO A 544 38.46 -4.03 -13.46
CA PRO A 544 38.08 -4.68 -14.71
C PRO A 544 37.21 -3.75 -15.56
N PHE A 545 37.50 -3.64 -16.86
CA PHE A 545 36.66 -2.86 -17.76
C PHE A 545 35.28 -3.51 -17.96
N PRO A 546 34.17 -2.74 -17.91
CA PRO A 546 32.85 -3.25 -18.26
C PRO A 546 32.83 -3.77 -19.70
N SER A 547 32.26 -4.96 -19.91
CA SER A 547 32.19 -5.63 -21.23
C SER A 547 31.49 -4.80 -22.31
N ALA A 548 30.52 -3.97 -21.92
CA ALA A 548 29.83 -3.04 -22.81
C ALA A 548 30.75 -1.94 -23.36
N ILE A 549 31.76 -1.53 -22.58
CA ILE A 549 32.71 -0.48 -22.96
C ILE A 549 33.92 -1.10 -23.67
N SER A 550 34.36 -2.29 -23.26
CA SER A 550 35.45 -2.99 -23.95
C SER A 550 35.09 -3.30 -25.41
N GLY A 551 33.82 -3.61 -25.72
CA GLY A 551 33.36 -3.76 -27.11
C GLY A 551 33.38 -2.46 -27.92
N ILE A 552 33.08 -1.31 -27.30
CA ILE A 552 33.10 0.00 -27.98
C ILE A 552 34.54 0.47 -28.21
N LEU A 553 35.44 0.21 -27.26
CA LEU A 553 36.84 0.59 -27.32
C LEU A 553 37.69 -0.34 -28.20
N GLY A 554 37.36 -1.64 -28.24
CA GLY A 554 38.11 -2.64 -29.00
C GLY A 554 38.00 -2.51 -30.52
N ASP A 555 36.93 -1.90 -31.03
CA ASP A 555 36.68 -1.73 -32.47
C ASP A 555 37.37 -0.48 -33.07
N GLN A 556 37.99 0.38 -32.23
CA GLN A 556 38.69 1.59 -32.70
C GLN A 556 40.21 1.35 -32.80
N GLY A 557 40.73 1.20 -34.02
CA GLY A 557 42.17 1.03 -34.26
C GLY A 557 43.01 2.27 -33.89
N GLY A 558 44.27 2.07 -33.48
CA GLY A 558 45.22 3.13 -33.13
C GLY A 558 45.90 2.91 -31.77
N ALA A 559 46.29 3.99 -31.06
CA ALA A 559 46.84 3.93 -29.70
C ALA A 559 45.88 3.26 -28.68
N MET A 560 44.58 3.15 -29.00
CA MET A 560 43.62 2.37 -28.22
C MET A 560 43.69 0.86 -28.46
N GLY A 561 44.33 0.37 -29.52
CA GLY A 561 44.61 -1.06 -29.71
C GLY A 561 45.66 -1.61 -28.73
N LEU A 562 46.54 -0.75 -28.20
CA LEU A 562 47.45 -1.06 -27.08
C LEU A 562 46.69 -1.26 -25.76
N MET A 563 45.43 -0.83 -25.67
CA MET A 563 44.58 -1.11 -24.52
C MET A 563 44.06 -2.55 -24.50
N GLY A 564 44.22 -3.35 -25.56
CA GLY A 564 43.75 -4.74 -25.58
C GLY A 564 44.31 -5.58 -24.43
N GLU A 565 45.63 -5.48 -24.15
CA GLU A 565 46.24 -6.16 -22.99
C GLU A 565 45.85 -5.53 -21.65
N ILE A 566 45.63 -4.21 -21.59
CA ILE A 566 45.18 -3.49 -20.38
C ILE A 566 43.71 -3.80 -20.06
N VAL A 567 42.89 -4.04 -21.08
CA VAL A 567 41.48 -4.44 -20.95
C VAL A 567 41.38 -5.85 -20.38
N ASP A 568 42.27 -6.76 -20.76
CA ASP A 568 42.32 -8.13 -20.24
C ASP A 568 42.93 -8.22 -18.83
N GLN A 569 43.89 -7.35 -18.49
CA GLN A 569 44.57 -7.35 -17.18
C GLN A 569 43.92 -6.43 -16.12
N GLY A 570 43.08 -5.48 -16.55
CA GLY A 570 42.51 -4.45 -15.69
C GLY A 570 43.47 -3.28 -15.43
N ILE A 571 42.92 -2.14 -15.01
CA ILE A 571 43.72 -0.96 -14.65
C ILE A 571 44.20 -1.10 -13.20
N PRO A 572 45.51 -1.01 -12.92
CA PRO A 572 46.01 -1.03 -11.55
C PRO A 572 45.47 0.16 -10.76
N LEU A 573 45.02 -0.10 -9.54
CA LEU A 573 44.43 0.91 -8.66
C LEU A 573 45.42 1.47 -7.63
N GLY A 574 46.70 1.51 -7.98
CA GLY A 574 47.74 2.02 -7.10
C GLY A 574 49.04 2.29 -7.84
N GLY A 575 50.00 2.88 -7.12
CA GLY A 575 51.30 3.25 -7.68
C GLY A 575 51.29 4.58 -8.45
N TYR A 576 50.24 5.39 -8.33
CA TYR A 576 50.15 6.76 -8.85
C TYR A 576 49.11 7.57 -8.07
N ALA A 577 49.15 8.90 -8.20
CA ALA A 577 48.20 9.81 -7.56
C ALA A 577 46.76 9.50 -8.01
N GLN A 578 45.88 9.32 -7.03
CA GLN A 578 44.47 9.02 -7.25
C GLN A 578 43.66 10.33 -7.26
N THR A 579 42.93 10.58 -8.35
CA THR A 579 42.08 11.76 -8.49
C THR A 579 40.79 11.58 -7.70
N VAL A 580 40.40 12.59 -6.92
CA VAL A 580 39.21 12.52 -6.05
C VAL A 580 38.16 13.58 -6.36
N PHE A 581 38.58 14.68 -7.00
CA PHE A 581 37.71 15.77 -7.43
C PHE A 581 37.91 16.05 -8.90
N SER A 582 36.81 16.16 -9.65
CA SER A 582 36.83 16.47 -11.07
C SER A 582 35.68 17.39 -11.47
N VAL A 583 35.88 18.11 -12.57
CA VAL A 583 34.90 19.03 -13.14
C VAL A 583 34.80 18.89 -14.65
N LYS A 584 33.65 19.29 -15.17
CA LYS A 584 33.42 19.41 -16.61
C LYS A 584 32.52 20.61 -16.88
N GLU A 585 33.00 21.52 -17.72
CA GLU A 585 32.15 22.51 -18.36
C GLU A 585 31.46 21.87 -19.58
N ILE A 586 30.15 21.64 -19.48
CA ILE A 586 29.35 21.02 -20.55
C ILE A 586 28.96 22.09 -21.56
N ALA A 587 28.49 23.24 -21.08
CA ALA A 587 28.20 24.40 -21.89
C ALA A 587 28.40 25.69 -21.10
N LEU A 588 28.94 26.72 -21.73
CA LEU A 588 29.02 28.06 -21.15
C LEU A 588 28.51 29.08 -22.15
N ASN A 589 27.42 29.76 -21.80
CA ASN A 589 26.74 30.73 -22.67
C ASN A 589 26.42 30.17 -24.07
N ALA A 590 26.13 28.88 -24.16
CA ALA A 590 25.78 28.22 -25.41
C ALA A 590 24.40 28.70 -25.90
N PRO A 591 24.19 28.88 -27.21
CA PRO A 591 22.90 29.31 -27.73
C PRO A 591 21.85 28.22 -27.49
N THR A 592 20.64 28.63 -27.09
CA THR A 592 19.50 27.72 -27.00
C THR A 592 19.12 27.17 -28.38
N ARG A 593 18.44 26.03 -28.43
CA ARG A 593 18.02 25.38 -29.70
C ARG A 593 17.16 26.29 -30.60
N ASP A 594 16.40 27.19 -30.00
CA ASP A 594 15.58 28.19 -30.68
C ASP A 594 16.31 29.51 -30.97
N GLN A 595 17.59 29.61 -30.60
CA GLN A 595 18.47 30.78 -30.78
C GLN A 595 18.00 32.07 -30.10
N ASN A 596 17.03 32.00 -29.17
CA ASN A 596 16.47 33.17 -28.49
C ASN A 596 17.11 33.47 -27.13
N GLY A 597 18.15 32.72 -26.75
CA GLY A 597 18.87 32.94 -25.50
C GLY A 597 20.14 32.12 -25.40
N THR A 598 20.77 32.17 -24.23
CA THR A 598 21.93 31.34 -23.89
C THR A 598 21.65 30.50 -22.66
N PHE A 599 22.35 29.38 -22.54
CA PHE A 599 22.36 28.55 -21.34
C PHE A 599 23.78 28.18 -20.94
N SER A 600 23.95 27.86 -19.66
CA SER A 600 25.22 27.37 -19.12
C SER A 600 24.95 26.14 -18.25
N SER A 601 25.81 25.12 -18.39
CA SER A 601 25.76 23.88 -17.64
C SER A 601 27.16 23.39 -17.29
N ARG A 602 27.34 23.06 -16.01
CA ARG A 602 28.59 22.57 -15.45
C ARG A 602 28.35 21.33 -14.60
N MET A 603 29.37 20.52 -14.46
CA MET A 603 29.35 19.32 -13.64
C MET A 603 30.56 19.28 -12.73
N PHE A 604 30.32 18.98 -11.45
CA PHE A 604 31.37 18.67 -10.47
C PHE A 604 31.13 17.25 -9.97
N CYS A 605 32.21 16.49 -9.82
CA CYS A 605 32.16 15.15 -9.27
C CYS A 605 33.21 14.96 -8.18
N ALA A 606 32.79 14.36 -7.06
CA ALA A 606 33.63 13.89 -5.98
C ALA A 606 33.44 12.38 -5.79
N THR A 607 34.50 11.70 -5.39
CA THR A 607 34.52 10.24 -5.16
C THR A 607 34.10 9.84 -3.74
N ASP A 608 33.66 10.81 -2.96
CA ASP A 608 33.24 10.68 -1.57
C ASP A 608 32.08 11.67 -1.31
N ALA A 609 31.07 11.25 -0.54
CA ALA A 609 30.00 12.11 -0.05
C ALA A 609 30.24 12.56 1.40
N THR A 610 31.10 11.86 2.15
CA THR A 610 31.40 12.19 3.54
C THR A 610 32.16 13.50 3.69
N TRP A 611 32.93 13.95 2.69
CA TRP A 611 33.65 15.23 2.74
C TRP A 611 32.78 16.46 3.04
N LEU A 612 31.46 16.40 2.81
CA LEU A 612 30.51 17.47 3.19
C LEU A 612 29.60 17.12 4.37
N ASN A 613 29.87 16.01 5.07
CA ASN A 613 29.10 15.66 6.26
C ASN A 613 29.32 16.66 7.40
N ASN A 614 28.39 16.65 8.35
CA ASN A 614 28.39 17.57 9.48
C ASN A 614 29.67 17.42 10.32
N GLU A 615 30.26 16.22 10.41
CA GLU A 615 31.52 16.00 11.12
C GLU A 615 32.71 16.72 10.46
N LEU A 616 33.04 16.38 9.21
CA LEU A 616 34.22 16.86 8.50
C LEU A 616 34.13 18.35 8.17
N THR A 617 32.91 18.86 7.93
CA THR A 617 32.71 20.31 7.73
C THR A 617 32.83 21.14 9.01
N SER A 618 32.72 20.52 10.18
CA SER A 618 32.86 21.20 11.47
C SER A 618 34.31 21.29 11.97
N VAL A 619 35.23 20.53 11.35
CA VAL A 619 36.64 20.50 11.75
C VAL A 619 37.39 21.70 11.14
N MET A 620 37.78 22.66 11.98
CA MET A 620 38.49 23.89 11.56
C MET A 620 39.86 23.64 10.90
N ALA A 621 40.42 22.44 11.01
CA ALA A 621 41.70 22.09 10.40
C ALA A 621 41.62 21.87 8.88
N PHE A 622 40.40 21.74 8.34
CA PHE A 622 40.17 21.44 6.93
C PHE A 622 39.23 22.48 6.29
N ASP A 623 39.42 22.70 5.00
CA ASP A 623 38.70 23.70 4.19
C ASP A 623 37.47 23.08 3.49
N ASN A 624 36.96 21.93 3.94
CA ASN A 624 35.85 21.19 3.35
C ASN A 624 34.63 22.07 3.06
N MET A 625 34.15 22.81 4.07
CA MET A 625 33.00 23.70 3.92
C MET A 625 33.26 24.84 2.91
N LYS A 626 34.48 25.39 2.92
CA LYS A 626 34.88 26.46 2.00
C LYS A 626 34.88 25.98 0.55
N MET A 627 35.53 24.84 0.30
CA MET A 627 35.54 24.23 -1.03
C MET A 627 34.12 23.87 -1.48
N GLY A 628 33.27 23.32 -0.61
CA GLY A 628 31.87 23.03 -0.90
C GLY A 628 31.08 24.25 -1.38
N LYS A 629 31.27 25.41 -0.74
CA LYS A 629 30.64 26.68 -1.17
C LYS A 629 31.17 27.14 -2.54
N GLN A 630 32.49 27.06 -2.74
CA GLN A 630 33.11 27.42 -4.02
C GLN A 630 32.68 26.51 -5.19
N VAL A 631 32.41 25.23 -4.92
CA VAL A 631 31.81 24.32 -5.90
C VAL A 631 30.42 24.81 -6.30
N VAL A 632 29.56 25.17 -5.35
CA VAL A 632 28.21 25.68 -5.65
C VAL A 632 28.27 27.01 -6.39
N ASP A 633 29.16 27.93 -6.00
CA ASP A 633 29.39 29.20 -6.69
C ASP A 633 29.82 28.99 -8.14
N TRP A 634 30.75 28.05 -8.38
CA TRP A 634 31.22 27.72 -9.73
C TRP A 634 30.12 27.06 -10.57
N LEU A 635 29.33 26.17 -9.97
CA LEU A 635 28.16 25.54 -10.62
C LEU A 635 27.04 26.55 -10.91
N ALA A 636 26.99 27.70 -10.23
CA ALA A 636 26.04 28.78 -10.54
C ALA A 636 26.40 29.56 -11.82
N CYS A 637 27.55 29.27 -12.45
CA CYS A 637 27.98 29.87 -13.72
C CYS A 637 27.98 31.41 -13.70
N GLY A 638 28.37 32.01 -12.57
CA GLY A 638 28.44 33.47 -12.38
C GLY A 638 27.09 34.16 -12.11
N ARG A 639 26.02 33.40 -11.88
CA ARG A 639 24.70 33.95 -11.49
C ARG A 639 24.65 34.25 -9.99
N SER A 640 23.76 35.17 -9.63
CA SER A 640 23.54 35.51 -8.22
C SER A 640 22.93 34.32 -7.45
N PRO A 641 23.16 34.22 -6.12
CA PRO A 641 22.52 33.20 -5.29
C PRO A 641 20.99 33.25 -5.34
N GLU A 642 20.40 34.45 -5.46
CA GLU A 642 18.94 34.65 -5.51
C GLU A 642 18.31 34.10 -6.82
N ASP A 643 19.09 34.12 -7.91
CA ASP A 643 18.72 33.57 -9.22
C ASP A 643 19.06 32.08 -9.36
N THR A 644 19.54 31.44 -8.30
CA THR A 644 20.00 30.05 -8.30
C THR A 644 19.23 29.23 -7.27
N ILE A 645 18.75 28.05 -7.69
CA ILE A 645 18.11 27.07 -6.81
C ILE A 645 19.06 25.88 -6.68
N VAL A 646 19.41 25.52 -5.44
CA VAL A 646 20.18 24.31 -5.12
C VAL A 646 19.22 23.24 -4.67
N ILE A 647 19.26 22.08 -5.32
CA ILE A 647 18.30 20.99 -5.12
C ILE A 647 19.06 19.74 -4.71
N PHE A 648 18.80 19.23 -3.51
CA PHE A 648 19.37 17.96 -3.05
C PHE A 648 18.47 16.78 -3.40
N ASP A 649 19.08 15.73 -3.95
CA ASP A 649 18.42 14.48 -4.30
C ASP A 649 18.30 13.55 -3.08
N GLU A 650 17.22 13.69 -2.32
CA GLU A 650 16.92 12.85 -1.16
C GLU A 650 16.24 11.52 -1.55
N ALA A 651 15.76 11.44 -2.79
CA ALA A 651 15.03 10.29 -3.31
C ALA A 651 15.94 9.09 -3.56
N HIS A 652 17.22 9.33 -3.88
CA HIS A 652 18.18 8.28 -4.21
C HIS A 652 19.12 7.89 -3.06
N ILE A 653 18.87 8.42 -1.87
CA ILE A 653 19.56 8.04 -0.64
C ILE A 653 18.69 7.02 0.12
N ALA A 654 19.25 5.85 0.38
CA ALA A 654 18.72 4.78 1.23
C ALA A 654 19.41 4.81 2.59
N PRO A 655 18.78 4.28 3.64
CA PRO A 655 19.39 4.17 4.96
C PRO A 655 20.62 3.24 4.95
N ASP A 656 21.72 3.69 5.56
CA ASP A 656 23.08 3.12 5.55
C ASP A 656 23.30 1.71 6.12
N SER A 657 22.27 0.88 6.31
CA SER A 657 22.54 -0.49 6.74
C SER A 657 21.39 -1.46 6.46
N PRO A 658 21.62 -2.51 5.65
CA PRO A 658 20.78 -3.71 5.64
C PRO A 658 21.02 -4.64 6.85
N THR A 659 22.13 -4.53 7.59
CA THR A 659 22.59 -5.56 8.56
C THR A 659 22.47 -5.22 10.04
N TRP A 660 22.49 -3.95 10.45
CA TRP A 660 22.48 -3.53 11.86
C TRP A 660 21.18 -2.85 12.30
N ASN A 661 20.42 -2.26 11.36
CA ASN A 661 19.24 -1.44 11.66
C ASN A 661 17.92 -1.97 11.07
N LEU A 662 17.58 -3.24 11.35
CA LEU A 662 16.21 -3.78 11.22
C LEU A 662 15.15 -2.97 12.02
N ARG A 663 15.57 -1.95 12.80
CA ARG A 663 14.71 -1.02 13.54
C ARG A 663 14.48 0.34 12.86
N ARG A 664 15.14 0.64 11.73
CA ARG A 664 14.94 1.88 10.96
C ARG A 664 14.60 1.60 9.50
N THR A 665 13.61 0.74 9.24
CA THR A 665 12.80 0.92 8.03
C THR A 665 12.06 2.24 8.22
N GLU A 666 12.66 3.33 7.72
CA GLU A 666 12.18 4.68 7.97
C GLU A 666 10.79 4.88 7.36
N LEU A 667 9.77 4.68 8.18
CA LEU A 667 8.47 5.33 8.05
C LEU A 667 8.62 6.80 8.46
N SER A 668 9.65 7.50 7.97
CA SER A 668 9.72 8.96 8.14
C SER A 668 8.64 9.60 7.27
N SER A 669 8.17 10.77 7.69
CA SER A 669 7.14 11.53 7.01
C SER A 669 7.62 11.94 5.62
N ALA A 670 8.90 12.31 5.51
CA ALA A 670 9.55 12.67 4.26
C ALA A 670 9.61 11.48 3.29
N ALA A 671 10.07 10.31 3.76
CA ALA A 671 10.13 9.10 2.93
C ALA A 671 8.73 8.60 2.53
N SER A 672 7.77 8.62 3.45
CA SER A 672 6.38 8.20 3.20
C SER A 672 5.69 9.13 2.21
N PHE A 673 5.88 10.44 2.35
CA PHE A 673 5.39 11.43 1.40
C PHE A 673 6.06 11.29 0.04
N GLY A 674 7.39 11.16 0.02
CA GLY A 674 8.19 10.93 -1.18
C GLY A 674 7.74 9.71 -1.96
N ALA A 675 7.48 8.59 -1.28
CA ALA A 675 6.95 7.38 -1.89
C ALA A 675 5.54 7.59 -2.47
N VAL A 676 4.60 8.16 -1.70
CA VAL A 676 3.23 8.43 -2.18
C VAL A 676 3.25 9.39 -3.38
N GLN A 677 4.02 10.46 -3.29
CA GLN A 677 4.18 11.44 -4.36
C GLN A 677 4.89 10.83 -5.57
N GLY A 678 5.88 9.97 -5.37
CA GLY A 678 6.55 9.19 -6.40
C GLY A 678 5.56 8.32 -7.18
N TYR A 679 4.64 7.64 -6.48
CA TYR A 679 3.56 6.89 -7.14
C TYR A 679 2.57 7.78 -7.86
N LEU A 680 2.15 8.89 -7.26
CA LEU A 680 1.24 9.83 -7.92
C LEU A 680 1.87 10.41 -9.18
N ASN A 681 3.13 10.82 -9.09
CA ASN A 681 3.92 11.30 -10.21
C ASN A 681 4.04 10.22 -11.27
N TRP A 682 4.48 9.00 -10.93
CA TRP A 682 4.57 7.88 -11.87
C TRP A 682 3.23 7.56 -12.54
N MET A 683 2.12 7.52 -11.78
CA MET A 683 0.79 7.30 -12.34
C MET A 683 0.38 8.43 -13.30
N SER A 684 0.78 9.66 -13.01
CA SER A 684 0.47 10.84 -13.82
C SER A 684 1.37 11.00 -15.05
N THR A 685 2.63 10.54 -14.98
CA THR A 685 3.62 10.65 -16.06
C THR A 685 3.62 9.44 -16.98
N ASN A 686 3.02 8.32 -16.56
CA ASN A 686 2.87 7.14 -17.40
C ASN A 686 1.84 7.39 -18.52
N PRO A 687 2.25 7.39 -19.81
CA PRO A 687 1.37 7.73 -20.93
C PRO A 687 0.16 6.80 -21.06
N ILE A 688 0.31 5.53 -20.69
CA ILE A 688 -0.76 4.53 -20.74
C ILE A 688 -1.79 4.83 -19.64
N LEU A 689 -1.33 5.11 -18.41
CA LEU A 689 -2.21 5.47 -17.31
C LEU A 689 -2.88 6.83 -17.53
N GLY A 690 -2.22 7.77 -18.21
CA GLY A 690 -2.84 9.04 -18.62
C GLY A 690 -4.12 8.87 -19.45
N ILE A 691 -4.22 7.78 -20.25
CA ILE A 691 -5.43 7.44 -21.02
C ILE A 691 -6.42 6.63 -20.17
N VAL A 692 -5.92 5.68 -19.37
CA VAL A 692 -6.75 4.76 -18.57
C VAL A 692 -7.39 5.46 -17.36
N TYR A 693 -6.70 6.41 -16.74
CA TYR A 693 -7.13 7.05 -15.50
C TYR A 693 -8.39 7.91 -15.68
N PRO A 694 -8.54 8.77 -16.71
CA PRO A 694 -9.79 9.46 -16.99
C PRO A 694 -10.97 8.50 -17.18
N LEU A 695 -10.75 7.34 -17.81
CA LEU A 695 -11.77 6.31 -18.00
C LEU A 695 -12.16 5.64 -16.68
N PHE A 696 -11.18 5.28 -15.85
CA PHE A 696 -11.42 4.74 -14.50
C PHE A 696 -12.11 5.75 -13.59
N ALA A 697 -11.68 7.01 -13.63
CA ALA A 697 -12.29 8.11 -12.91
C ALA A 697 -13.74 8.31 -13.38
N LEU A 698 -14.00 8.38 -14.69
CA LEU A 698 -15.35 8.44 -15.26
C LEU A 698 -16.21 7.26 -14.83
N GLN A 699 -15.68 6.04 -14.88
CA GLN A 699 -16.40 4.84 -14.49
C GLN A 699 -16.73 4.86 -12.98
N THR A 700 -15.76 5.25 -12.16
CA THR A 700 -15.93 5.38 -10.71
C THR A 700 -16.94 6.48 -10.41
N PHE A 701 -16.74 7.71 -10.93
CA PHE A 701 -17.64 8.85 -10.77
C PHE A 701 -19.04 8.58 -11.32
N ARG A 702 -19.22 7.82 -12.41
CA ARG A 702 -20.54 7.42 -12.92
C ARG A 702 -21.34 6.60 -11.90
N THR A 703 -20.65 5.90 -11.00
CA THR A 703 -21.27 5.19 -9.86
C THR A 703 -21.64 6.14 -8.71
N TRP A 704 -21.01 7.32 -8.64
CA TRP A 704 -21.26 8.37 -7.64
C TRP A 704 -22.25 9.43 -8.11
N ILE A 705 -22.33 9.68 -9.41
CA ILE A 705 -23.36 10.51 -10.03
C ILE A 705 -24.71 9.81 -9.81
N PRO A 706 -25.68 10.47 -9.16
CA PRO A 706 -27.00 9.89 -8.98
C PRO A 706 -27.60 9.60 -10.35
N LYS A 707 -27.85 8.31 -10.66
CA LYS A 707 -28.58 7.91 -11.88
C LYS A 707 -29.88 8.72 -11.93
N GLU A 708 -30.26 9.25 -13.10
CA GLU A 708 -31.44 10.13 -13.23
C GLU A 708 -32.73 9.56 -12.62
N GLY A 709 -32.91 8.23 -12.66
CA GLY A 709 -34.02 7.55 -11.99
C GLY A 709 -34.03 7.73 -10.46
N ASN A 710 -32.86 7.82 -9.82
CA ASN A 710 -32.74 8.10 -8.39
C ASN A 710 -33.00 9.59 -8.07
N LYS A 711 -32.67 10.53 -8.96
CA LYS A 711 -33.07 11.95 -8.80
C LYS A 711 -34.58 12.08 -8.75
N LYS A 712 -35.30 11.45 -9.69
CA LYS A 712 -36.78 11.43 -9.68
C LYS A 712 -37.35 10.78 -8.41
N LYS A 713 -36.72 9.70 -7.93
CA LYS A 713 -37.16 8.99 -6.71
C LYS A 713 -36.91 9.80 -5.44
N MET A 714 -35.82 10.55 -5.38
CA MET A 714 -35.50 11.46 -4.27
C MET A 714 -36.45 12.66 -4.27
N GLN A 715 -36.68 13.26 -5.44
CA GLN A 715 -37.66 14.33 -5.63
C GLN A 715 -39.08 13.89 -5.23
N LEU A 716 -39.51 12.68 -5.60
CA LEU A 716 -40.79 12.11 -5.17
C LEU A 716 -40.87 11.95 -3.65
N LYS A 717 -39.79 11.48 -3.02
CA LYS A 717 -39.73 11.29 -1.57
C LYS A 717 -39.75 12.61 -0.81
N ASP A 718 -39.09 13.63 -1.34
CA ASP A 718 -39.12 15.00 -0.79
C ASP A 718 -40.50 15.65 -1.02
N LEU A 719 -41.16 15.38 -2.15
CA LEU A 719 -42.54 15.80 -2.40
C LEU A 719 -43.50 15.13 -1.42
N GLU A 720 -43.38 13.83 -1.20
CA GLU A 720 -44.19 13.09 -0.22
C GLU A 720 -43.96 13.58 1.22
N ALA A 721 -42.71 13.92 1.57
CA ALA A 721 -42.36 14.49 2.86
C ALA A 721 -42.97 15.89 3.03
N TYR A 722 -42.87 16.74 1.99
CA TYR A 722 -43.48 18.06 1.95
C TYR A 722 -45.01 17.98 2.02
N GLU A 723 -45.64 17.03 1.33
CA GLU A 723 -47.09 16.78 1.43
C GLU A 723 -47.50 16.30 2.82
N ARG A 724 -46.72 15.42 3.46
CA ARG A 724 -46.95 15.01 4.85
C ARG A 724 -46.82 16.17 5.83
N ASP A 725 -45.84 17.03 5.66
CA ASP A 725 -45.66 18.20 6.52
C ASP A 725 -46.72 19.26 6.24
N LYS A 726 -47.13 19.46 4.99
CA LYS A 726 -48.29 20.30 4.63
C LYS A 726 -49.59 19.72 5.18
N ALA A 727 -49.76 18.40 5.20
CA ALA A 727 -50.87 17.74 5.87
C ALA A 727 -50.81 17.98 7.38
N ARG A 728 -49.65 17.80 8.03
CA ARG A 728 -49.44 18.12 9.46
C ARG A 728 -49.72 19.58 9.80
N LEU A 729 -49.36 20.51 8.91
CA LEU A 729 -49.65 21.94 9.08
C LEU A 729 -51.14 22.23 8.91
N LYS A 730 -51.82 21.58 7.96
CA LYS A 730 -53.30 21.61 7.85
C LYS A 730 -54.00 20.97 9.05
N PHE A 731 -53.38 19.99 9.71
CA PHE A 731 -53.83 19.41 10.98
C PHE A 731 -53.70 20.37 12.17
N ARG A 732 -52.87 21.42 12.10
CA ARG A 732 -52.78 22.46 13.15
C ARG A 732 -53.85 23.55 13.03
N THR A 733 -54.42 23.78 11.86
CA THR A 733 -55.36 24.91 11.62
C THR A 733 -56.84 24.52 11.56
N SER A 734 -57.16 23.23 11.41
CA SER A 734 -58.54 22.75 11.46
C SER A 734 -58.68 21.71 12.57
N SER A 735 -59.66 21.88 13.46
CA SER A 735 -59.83 20.97 14.60
C SER A 735 -59.97 19.53 14.07
N PHE A 736 -59.24 18.59 14.67
CA PHE A 736 -59.28 17.15 14.33
C PHE A 736 -60.74 16.62 14.22
N PHE A 737 -61.64 17.22 15.00
CA PHE A 737 -63.08 16.96 14.95
C PHE A 737 -63.74 17.38 13.62
N ALA A 738 -63.49 18.59 13.13
CA ALA A 738 -64.06 19.09 11.87
C ALA A 738 -63.62 18.24 10.67
N GLN A 739 -62.35 17.83 10.64
CA GLN A 739 -61.85 16.93 9.59
C GLN A 739 -62.46 15.53 9.69
N LYS A 740 -62.65 15.00 10.90
CA LYS A 740 -63.28 13.68 11.10
C LYS A 740 -64.75 13.68 10.66
N ILE A 741 -65.49 14.75 10.93
CA ILE A 741 -66.86 14.94 10.41
C ILE A 741 -66.86 15.05 8.88
N ASN A 742 -65.94 15.82 8.30
CA ASN A 742 -65.85 15.95 6.84
C ASN A 742 -65.43 14.63 6.16
N TRP A 743 -64.56 13.84 6.80
CA TRP A 743 -64.19 12.49 6.35
C TRP A 743 -65.41 11.55 6.35
N TYR A 744 -66.22 11.56 7.41
CA TYR A 744 -67.45 10.78 7.46
C TYR A 744 -68.46 11.22 6.39
N ARG A 745 -68.55 12.53 6.11
CA ARG A 745 -69.38 13.06 5.01
C ARG A 745 -68.90 12.57 3.64
N GLN A 746 -67.62 12.72 3.33
CA GLN A 746 -67.01 12.27 2.05
C GLN A 746 -67.19 10.77 1.79
N HIS A 747 -67.17 9.96 2.86
CA HIS A 747 -67.33 8.50 2.76
C HIS A 747 -68.80 8.04 2.92
N LYS A 748 -69.78 8.94 2.86
CA LYS A 748 -71.21 8.66 3.02
C LYS A 748 -71.57 7.93 4.32
N LYS A 749 -70.78 8.14 5.38
CA LYS A 749 -70.98 7.57 6.73
C LYS A 749 -71.72 8.55 7.65
N TYR A 750 -72.86 9.06 7.17
CA TYR A 750 -73.63 10.13 7.82
C TYR A 750 -74.06 9.81 9.26
N ARG A 751 -74.47 8.56 9.52
CA ARG A 751 -74.79 8.09 10.88
C ARG A 751 -73.63 8.30 11.87
N GLN A 752 -72.40 8.02 11.45
CA GLN A 752 -71.22 8.13 12.34
C GLN A 752 -70.84 9.59 12.58
N ALA A 753 -70.99 10.46 11.57
CA ALA A 753 -70.82 11.90 11.72
C ALA A 753 -71.82 12.48 12.72
N LEU A 754 -73.10 12.18 12.54
CA LEU A 754 -74.18 12.72 13.38
C LEU A 754 -74.07 12.23 14.83
N LEU A 755 -73.72 10.96 15.06
CA LEU A 755 -73.51 10.42 16.41
C LEU A 755 -72.33 11.08 17.13
N GLN A 756 -71.26 11.46 16.43
CA GLN A 756 -70.14 12.19 17.05
C GLN A 756 -70.54 13.59 17.49
N LEU A 757 -71.39 14.26 16.71
CA LEU A 757 -71.94 15.57 17.06
C LEU A 757 -72.95 15.45 18.21
N PHE A 758 -73.84 14.47 18.16
CA PHE A 758 -74.83 14.20 19.20
C PHE A 758 -74.20 13.92 20.56
N ARG A 759 -73.05 13.24 20.62
CA ARG A 759 -72.29 13.04 21.88
C ARG A 759 -71.90 14.36 22.57
N ARG A 760 -71.85 15.48 21.85
CA ARG A 760 -71.61 16.80 22.44
C ARG A 760 -72.88 17.34 23.09
N LEU A 761 -74.02 17.25 22.40
CA LEU A 761 -75.34 17.58 22.96
C LEU A 761 -75.67 16.69 24.16
N GLU A 762 -75.43 15.38 24.05
CA GLU A 762 -75.63 14.40 25.13
C GLU A 762 -74.79 14.75 26.37
N ARG A 763 -73.57 15.26 26.21
CA ARG A 763 -72.76 15.76 27.33
C ARG A 763 -73.35 17.02 27.97
N LYS A 764 -73.92 17.93 27.18
CA LYS A 764 -74.62 19.13 27.68
C LYS A 764 -75.87 18.71 28.46
N VAL A 765 -76.68 17.83 27.89
CA VAL A 765 -77.87 17.25 28.52
C VAL A 765 -77.52 16.51 29.81
N ASN A 766 -76.48 15.66 29.80
CA ASN A 766 -76.07 14.93 31.01
C ASN A 766 -75.52 15.87 32.10
N ARG A 767 -74.90 17.00 31.74
CA ARG A 767 -74.48 18.01 32.72
C ARG A 767 -75.70 18.68 33.38
N ILE A 768 -76.76 18.90 32.61
CA ILE A 768 -78.01 19.52 33.07
C ILE A 768 -78.79 18.54 33.97
N LEU A 769 -78.88 17.27 33.60
CA LEU A 769 -79.58 16.24 34.37
C LEU A 769 -78.87 15.84 35.68
N GLY A 770 -77.60 16.24 35.89
CA GLY A 770 -76.82 15.93 37.09
C GLY A 770 -76.67 14.44 37.36
N ASP A 771 -76.67 14.06 38.65
CA ASP A 771 -76.57 12.66 39.10
C ASP A 771 -77.91 11.91 39.10
N SER A 772 -78.93 12.41 38.41
CA SER A 772 -80.17 11.65 38.24
C SER A 772 -79.86 10.34 37.48
N GLY A 773 -79.95 9.21 38.19
CA GLY A 773 -79.54 7.90 37.67
C GLY A 773 -80.35 7.41 36.47
N ASP A 774 -81.47 8.07 36.14
CA ASP A 774 -82.35 7.73 35.04
C ASP A 774 -82.16 8.69 33.85
N ARG A 775 -81.55 8.17 32.78
CA ARG A 775 -81.25 8.92 31.53
C ARG A 775 -82.26 8.64 30.41
N THR A 776 -83.47 8.22 30.76
CA THR A 776 -84.53 7.98 29.78
C THR A 776 -85.02 9.27 29.14
N LEU A 777 -85.57 9.15 27.92
CA LEU A 777 -86.20 10.26 27.20
C LEU A 777 -87.29 10.94 28.06
N PHE A 778 -88.03 10.15 28.83
CA PHE A 778 -89.06 10.66 29.74
C PHE A 778 -88.49 11.60 30.81
N THR A 779 -87.40 11.22 31.47
CA THR A 779 -86.74 12.05 32.49
C THR A 779 -86.16 13.32 31.89
N LEU A 780 -85.57 13.24 30.68
CA LEU A 780 -85.11 14.41 29.94
C LEU A 780 -86.25 15.38 29.62
N MET A 781 -87.35 14.88 29.06
CA MET A 781 -88.50 15.71 28.71
C MET A 781 -89.14 16.34 29.94
N LYS A 782 -89.26 15.59 31.04
CA LYS A 782 -89.75 16.09 32.32
C LYS A 782 -88.86 17.21 32.87
N PHE A 783 -87.54 17.07 32.76
CA PHE A 783 -86.59 18.10 33.19
C PHE A 783 -86.74 19.37 32.34
N ILE A 784 -86.77 19.26 31.01
CA ILE A 784 -86.95 20.41 30.11
C ILE A 784 -88.28 21.11 30.41
N GLN A 785 -89.34 20.35 30.70
CA GLN A 785 -90.64 20.90 31.13
C GLN A 785 -90.59 21.60 32.50
N GLN A 786 -89.76 21.11 33.42
CA GLN A 786 -89.57 21.73 34.74
C GLN A 786 -88.78 23.03 34.65
N GLU A 787 -87.71 23.09 33.84
CA GLU A 787 -86.91 24.32 33.69
C GLU A 787 -87.59 25.38 32.83
N HIS A 788 -88.21 24.99 31.71
CA HIS A 788 -88.79 25.94 30.76
C HIS A 788 -90.32 26.12 30.90
N GLY A 789 -90.98 25.37 31.79
CA GLY A 789 -92.37 25.59 32.20
C GLY A 789 -93.35 25.87 31.05
N THR A 790 -94.19 26.90 31.23
CA THR A 790 -95.21 27.37 30.27
C THR A 790 -94.64 28.17 29.08
N TYR A 791 -93.33 28.42 29.02
CA TYR A 791 -92.74 29.26 27.97
C TYR A 791 -92.65 28.57 26.60
N TYR A 792 -92.71 27.24 26.56
CA TYR A 792 -92.75 26.46 25.32
C TYR A 792 -94.15 25.94 25.03
N SER A 793 -94.60 26.10 23.78
CA SER A 793 -95.84 25.48 23.32
C SER A 793 -95.71 23.95 23.31
N LYS A 794 -96.85 23.25 23.37
CA LYS A 794 -96.88 21.77 23.29
C LYS A 794 -96.17 21.25 22.03
N ASP A 795 -96.22 22.01 20.94
CA ASP A 795 -95.57 21.65 19.67
C ASP A 795 -94.04 21.66 19.77
N ILE A 796 -93.46 22.58 20.56
CA ILE A 796 -92.01 22.65 20.78
C ILE A 796 -91.53 21.41 21.54
N TYR A 797 -92.25 21.02 22.60
CA TYR A 797 -91.91 19.79 23.34
C TYR A 797 -92.03 18.54 22.47
N ALA A 798 -93.10 18.43 21.68
CA ALA A 798 -93.29 17.30 20.76
C ALA A 798 -92.18 17.23 19.69
N ARG A 799 -91.67 18.38 19.24
CA ARG A 799 -90.54 18.45 18.29
C ARG A 799 -89.23 18.00 18.91
N ILE A 800 -88.92 18.45 20.13
CA ILE A 800 -87.72 18.02 20.88
C ILE A 800 -87.77 16.52 21.17
N GLU A 801 -88.92 16.01 21.59
CA GLU A 801 -89.12 14.58 21.88
C GLU A 801 -88.86 13.71 20.63
N LYS A 802 -89.49 14.08 19.50
CA LYS A 802 -89.28 13.40 18.21
C LYS A 802 -87.81 13.40 17.79
N PHE A 803 -87.10 14.50 18.00
CA PHE A 803 -85.67 14.60 17.69
C PHE A 803 -84.85 13.61 18.53
N PHE A 804 -85.01 13.60 19.85
CA PHE A 804 -84.26 12.67 20.71
C PHE A 804 -84.62 11.22 20.46
N GLU A 805 -85.90 10.91 20.22
CA GLU A 805 -86.33 9.56 19.86
C GLU A 805 -85.61 9.08 18.58
N LYS A 806 -85.56 9.92 17.55
CA LYS A 806 -84.83 9.63 16.30
C LYS A 806 -83.33 9.45 16.56
N MET A 807 -82.71 10.30 17.38
CA MET A 807 -81.29 10.17 17.74
C MET A 807 -80.97 8.91 18.54
N PHE A 808 -81.84 8.50 19.47
CA PHE A 808 -81.68 7.26 20.23
C PHE A 808 -81.83 6.02 19.33
N ARG A 809 -82.78 6.03 18.39
CA ARG A 809 -82.93 4.97 17.38
C ARG A 809 -81.69 4.84 16.47
N LEU A 810 -81.11 5.97 16.06
CA LEU A 810 -79.85 5.99 15.30
C LEU A 810 -78.67 5.45 16.12
N LYS A 811 -78.62 5.76 17.43
CA LYS A 811 -77.59 5.28 18.36
C LYS A 811 -77.69 3.76 18.57
N SER A 812 -78.91 3.25 18.78
CA SER A 812 -79.17 1.81 18.93
C SER A 812 -79.02 1.02 17.63
N GLY A 813 -78.81 1.70 16.49
CA GLY A 813 -78.66 1.07 15.17
C GLY A 813 -79.97 0.58 14.56
N LYS A 814 -81.12 1.02 15.08
CA LYS A 814 -82.44 0.70 14.55
C LYS A 814 -82.78 1.54 13.30
N ASP A 815 -82.15 2.71 13.16
CA ASP A 815 -82.27 3.60 12.00
C ASP A 815 -80.91 3.81 11.32
N THR A 816 -80.93 4.14 10.02
CA THR A 816 -79.75 4.52 9.22
C THR A 816 -80.04 5.76 8.38
N ILE A 817 -79.07 6.65 8.25
CA ILE A 817 -79.14 7.82 7.38
C ILE A 817 -78.44 7.47 6.07
N LYS A 818 -79.20 7.43 4.97
CA LYS A 818 -78.68 7.09 3.63
C LYS A 818 -78.40 8.33 2.78
N GLU A 819 -79.18 9.39 2.99
CA GLU A 819 -79.13 10.61 2.19
C GLU A 819 -78.46 11.75 2.95
N GLU A 820 -77.78 12.62 2.19
CA GLU A 820 -77.13 13.81 2.77
C GLU A 820 -78.16 14.83 3.27
N GLY A 821 -79.32 14.93 2.63
CA GLY A 821 -80.41 15.81 3.05
C GLY A 821 -80.98 15.45 4.43
N GLU A 822 -81.15 14.15 4.73
CA GLU A 822 -81.59 13.69 6.06
C GLU A 822 -80.53 14.00 7.13
N PHE A 823 -79.24 13.90 6.79
CA PHE A 823 -78.15 14.30 7.68
C PHE A 823 -78.17 15.80 7.98
N GLU A 824 -78.32 16.64 6.96
CA GLU A 824 -78.35 18.09 7.09
C GLU A 824 -79.55 18.55 7.91
N TYR A 825 -80.74 17.99 7.64
CA TYR A 825 -81.93 18.24 8.42
C TYR A 825 -81.73 17.92 9.90
N LEU A 826 -81.23 16.72 10.23
CA LEU A 826 -80.99 16.34 11.63
C LEU A 826 -79.85 17.14 12.28
N PHE A 827 -78.89 17.63 11.50
CA PHE A 827 -77.84 18.51 11.99
C PHE A 827 -78.39 19.88 12.38
N LEU A 828 -79.21 20.48 11.53
CA LEU A 828 -79.90 21.74 11.82
C LEU A 828 -80.87 21.59 12.99
N GLU A 829 -81.58 20.46 13.05
CA GLU A 829 -82.49 20.14 14.14
C GLU A 829 -81.74 19.99 15.47
N MET A 830 -80.57 19.35 15.46
CA MET A 830 -79.71 19.25 16.64
C MET A 830 -79.17 20.60 17.11
N ALA A 831 -78.82 21.51 16.20
CA ALA A 831 -78.42 22.87 16.54
C ALA A 831 -79.59 23.63 17.18
N TRP A 832 -80.78 23.54 16.57
CA TRP A 832 -82.00 24.14 17.11
C TRP A 832 -82.35 23.60 18.50
N VAL A 833 -82.31 22.27 18.71
CA VAL A 833 -82.53 21.66 20.03
C VAL A 833 -81.45 22.09 21.04
N SER A 834 -80.20 22.22 20.61
CA SER A 834 -79.10 22.68 21.47
C SER A 834 -79.21 24.14 21.91
N ASP A 835 -79.97 24.97 21.20
CA ASP A 835 -80.26 26.36 21.57
C ASP A 835 -81.50 26.46 22.48
N LYS A 836 -82.35 25.43 22.49
CA LYS A 836 -83.57 25.33 23.33
C LYS A 836 -83.36 24.58 24.64
N ILE A 837 -82.21 23.94 24.81
CA ILE A 837 -81.71 23.28 26.03
C ILE A 837 -80.44 24.00 26.43
#